data_AF-A0A949JX82-F1
#
_entry.id   AF-A0A949JX82-F1
#
_cell.length_a   1.000
_cell.length_b   1.000
_cell.length_c   1.000
_cell.angle_alpha   90.00
_cell.angle_beta   90.00
_cell.angle_gamma   90.00
#
_symmetry.space_group_name_H-M   'P 1'
#
loop_
_entity.id
_entity.type
_entity.pdbx_description
1 polymer ?
#
loop_
_entity_poly.entity_id
_entity_poly.type
_entity_poly.pdbx_seq_one_letter_code
_entity_poly.pdbx_strand_id
1 'polypeptide(L)'
;MRKFCLLRSFLTVRIILALVLFLAVIYLTVPGSDLQARNPIKNTFFSIYPTAEGTALDDLPSNGSHCGVCHFDFGGGGQRNPYGLAIEIGLNNGLSNTDAILAAHDLDSDSDGYKNYIEITDVVNFSNTPTFPGLYEGNKDNALNVDIVDIEPYLTPAGATDIIAPTVDMIDPDGGEILPAGSYYSINYTADDASGVSHINIYLSDDGGATFKQVGKNEPAGTGFSWFVPNYPGASNRIKVEAVDNASNPGSDVSLSDFSITATPAGYVPSTLRDMDMTGTQPHEGAILEDPDVSCATCHGNYDEAAEPWYNWRGSMMGQAARDPLFLACMTIAEQDVPSVGDICIKCHFPGGWQEGRSVDTSGEMLTVLDRHGVQCDFCHRIVDYDYVEGISPAADPTVLSTVDPLPLQYANGQFINDPGPVKRGPYSDAEASHAFVESPIHRSADLCGTCHDVSNPVFVKISPGDYAPSAFDEEHPDMEIRNMLPVERTYSEWTRSEYAASGVYAPQFAGNKADGIVSTCQDCHMRDTYAKGANVTGVNDRADLAIHDLTGGNTFVPKTISAFFPDEVDEAQLNDAILRARSMLQKAASLEVIPEDFGISIKVTNETAHKLPSGYPEGRRIWLNVKALDVNGQVIYESGQYDYNEALLLKDSQ
;
A
#
# COMPACT_ATOMS: atom_id res chain seq x y z
N MET A 1 -55.30 -33.97 -57.15
CA MET A 1 -56.34 -33.06 -56.63
C MET A 1 -55.66 -31.95 -55.85
N ARG A 2 -55.56 -30.77 -56.46
CA ARG A 2 -55.03 -29.52 -55.91
C ARG A 2 -56.18 -28.71 -55.31
N LYS A 3 -55.84 -27.88 -54.32
CA LYS A 3 -56.65 -26.81 -53.68
C LYS A 3 -57.71 -27.28 -52.69
N PHE A 4 -57.38 -27.18 -51.41
CA PHE A 4 -58.11 -26.49 -50.35
C PHE A 4 -57.36 -26.80 -49.05
N CYS A 5 -56.87 -25.90 -48.21
CA CYS A 5 -56.62 -24.46 -48.23
C CYS A 5 -56.05 -24.21 -46.82
N LEU A 6 -54.82 -23.73 -46.67
CA LEU A 6 -54.55 -22.33 -46.30
C LEU A 6 -55.17 -21.78 -45.00
N LEU A 7 -55.74 -22.59 -44.09
CA LEU A 7 -56.39 -22.07 -42.88
C LEU A 7 -55.64 -22.18 -41.54
N ARG A 8 -54.49 -22.86 -41.46
CA ARG A 8 -53.71 -22.96 -40.19
C ARG A 8 -52.48 -22.05 -40.09
N SER A 9 -52.03 -21.46 -41.19
CA SER A 9 -50.86 -20.56 -41.20
C SER A 9 -51.23 -19.07 -41.07
N PHE A 10 -52.51 -18.70 -41.28
CA PHE A 10 -53.00 -17.31 -41.15
C PHE A 10 -53.46 -16.91 -39.74
N LEU A 11 -53.66 -17.86 -38.82
CA LEU A 11 -54.15 -17.54 -37.47
C LEU A 11 -53.03 -17.11 -36.53
N THR A 12 -51.84 -17.70 -36.63
CA THR A 12 -50.69 -17.39 -35.76
C THR A 12 -50.01 -16.07 -36.13
N VAL A 13 -49.99 -15.71 -37.43
CA VAL A 13 -49.41 -14.43 -37.90
C VAL A 13 -50.30 -13.23 -37.53
N ARG A 14 -51.63 -13.42 -37.43
CA ARG A 14 -52.56 -12.35 -37.03
C ARG A 14 -52.55 -12.04 -35.53
N ILE A 15 -52.19 -13.00 -34.67
CA ILE A 15 -52.08 -12.76 -33.23
C ILE A 15 -50.79 -11.98 -32.91
N ILE A 16 -49.69 -12.28 -33.62
CA ILE A 16 -48.41 -11.59 -33.41
C ILE A 16 -48.44 -10.15 -33.98
N LEU A 17 -49.06 -9.91 -35.15
CA LEU A 17 -49.22 -8.55 -35.66
C LEU A 17 -50.21 -7.70 -34.84
N ALA A 18 -51.25 -8.30 -34.26
CA ALA A 18 -52.21 -7.58 -33.42
C ALA A 18 -51.61 -7.16 -32.07
N LEU A 19 -50.71 -7.95 -31.48
CA LEU A 19 -50.01 -7.56 -30.25
C LEU A 19 -49.00 -6.43 -30.49
N VAL A 20 -48.30 -6.45 -31.64
CA VAL A 20 -47.32 -5.42 -32.01
C VAL A 20 -47.99 -4.09 -32.37
N LEU A 21 -49.17 -4.10 -33.02
CA LEU A 21 -49.93 -2.87 -33.27
C LEU A 21 -50.67 -2.34 -32.03
N PHE A 22 -51.11 -3.19 -31.10
CA PHE A 22 -51.79 -2.73 -29.88
C PHE A 22 -50.80 -2.08 -28.88
N LEU A 23 -49.56 -2.57 -28.83
CA LEU A 23 -48.48 -1.93 -28.05
C LEU A 23 -47.98 -0.62 -28.70
N ALA A 24 -48.01 -0.50 -30.03
CA ALA A 24 -47.62 0.73 -30.73
C ALA A 24 -48.68 1.85 -30.63
N VAL A 25 -49.97 1.52 -30.52
CA VAL A 25 -51.05 2.53 -30.42
C VAL A 25 -51.23 3.07 -28.99
N ILE A 26 -50.86 2.30 -27.95
CA ILE A 26 -50.82 2.82 -26.57
C ILE A 26 -49.71 3.87 -26.38
N TYR A 27 -48.72 3.92 -27.29
CA TYR A 27 -47.67 4.94 -27.28
C TYR A 27 -48.06 6.27 -27.97
N LEU A 28 -49.23 6.39 -28.60
CA LEU A 28 -49.56 7.55 -29.45
C LEU A 28 -50.86 8.32 -29.11
N THR A 29 -51.57 8.00 -28.02
CA THR A 29 -52.77 8.77 -27.63
C THR A 29 -52.94 8.93 -26.12
N VAL A 30 -51.92 9.40 -25.42
CA VAL A 30 -52.12 10.09 -24.14
C VAL A 30 -52.13 11.59 -24.46
N PRO A 31 -53.19 12.36 -24.12
CA PRO A 31 -53.13 13.80 -24.26
C PRO A 31 -51.95 14.29 -23.42
N GLY A 32 -51.06 15.07 -24.05
CA GLY A 32 -49.93 15.68 -23.37
C GLY A 32 -50.45 16.38 -22.11
N SER A 33 -50.15 15.80 -20.95
CA SER A 33 -49.86 16.65 -19.82
C SER A 33 -48.69 17.50 -20.29
N ASP A 34 -48.77 18.80 -20.09
CA ASP A 34 -47.56 19.61 -20.06
C ASP A 34 -46.57 18.85 -19.18
N LEU A 35 -45.54 18.26 -19.79
CA LEU A 35 -44.32 17.90 -19.09
C LEU A 35 -43.70 19.23 -18.71
N GLN A 36 -44.27 19.85 -17.67
CA GLN A 36 -43.57 20.84 -16.88
C GLN A 36 -42.25 20.20 -16.49
N ALA A 37 -41.19 20.91 -16.84
CA ALA A 37 -39.82 20.49 -16.66
C ALA A 37 -39.58 19.81 -15.30
N ARG A 38 -38.86 18.68 -15.33
CA ARG A 38 -38.11 18.19 -14.18
C ARG A 38 -37.28 19.37 -13.65
N ASN A 39 -37.53 19.85 -12.43
CA ASN A 39 -36.62 19.70 -11.27
C ASN A 39 -37.14 20.40 -9.98
N PRO A 40 -38.05 19.79 -9.19
CA PRO A 40 -38.55 20.42 -7.98
C PRO A 40 -37.49 20.57 -6.87
N ILE A 41 -36.43 19.76 -6.84
CA ILE A 41 -35.39 19.82 -5.81
C ILE A 41 -34.44 21.02 -6.03
N LYS A 42 -33.95 21.24 -7.27
CA LYS A 42 -33.13 22.43 -7.62
C LYS A 42 -33.86 23.73 -7.24
N ASN A 43 -35.12 23.85 -7.62
CA ASN A 43 -35.92 25.04 -7.30
C ASN A 43 -36.14 25.20 -5.78
N THR A 44 -36.28 24.08 -5.05
CA THR A 44 -36.39 24.12 -3.59
C THR A 44 -35.07 24.55 -2.95
N PHE A 45 -33.94 24.10 -3.48
CA PHE A 45 -32.60 24.50 -3.02
C PHE A 45 -32.42 26.01 -3.12
N PHE A 46 -32.60 26.61 -4.30
CA PHE A 46 -32.46 28.08 -4.46
C PHE A 46 -33.55 28.87 -3.73
N SER A 47 -34.73 28.28 -3.48
CA SER A 47 -35.74 28.92 -2.62
C SER A 47 -35.34 28.93 -1.14
N ILE A 48 -34.53 27.97 -0.67
CA ILE A 48 -34.01 27.92 0.70
C ILE A 48 -32.75 28.79 0.82
N TYR A 49 -31.91 28.78 -0.22
CA TYR A 49 -30.64 29.50 -0.31
C TYR A 49 -30.67 30.55 -1.43
N PRO A 50 -31.40 31.67 -1.25
CA PRO A 50 -31.50 32.69 -2.29
C PRO A 50 -30.17 33.38 -2.61
N THR A 51 -29.17 33.29 -1.71
CA THR A 51 -27.81 33.82 -1.92
C THR A 51 -27.01 33.03 -2.95
N ALA A 52 -27.43 31.81 -3.28
CA ALA A 52 -26.78 30.97 -4.29
C ALA A 52 -27.29 31.24 -5.72
N GLU A 53 -28.38 31.99 -5.90
CA GLU A 53 -28.90 32.33 -7.23
C GLU A 53 -27.93 33.27 -7.97
N GLY A 54 -27.57 32.95 -9.22
CA GLY A 54 -26.59 33.69 -10.01
C GLY A 54 -25.13 33.58 -9.55
N THR A 55 -24.77 32.50 -8.84
CA THR A 55 -23.38 32.17 -8.47
C THR A 55 -22.88 30.95 -9.25
N ALA A 56 -21.66 30.47 -8.98
CA ALA A 56 -21.10 29.30 -9.64
C ALA A 56 -21.98 28.03 -9.50
N LEU A 57 -22.73 27.88 -8.40
CA LEU A 57 -23.68 26.78 -8.20
C LEU A 57 -24.88 26.83 -9.18
N ASP A 58 -25.20 28.01 -9.70
CA ASP A 58 -26.31 28.26 -10.63
C ASP A 58 -25.82 28.37 -12.10
N ASP A 59 -24.71 29.06 -12.33
CA ASP A 59 -24.27 29.57 -13.64
C ASP A 59 -23.23 28.71 -14.37
N LEU A 60 -22.49 27.83 -13.68
CA LEU A 60 -21.55 26.92 -14.33
C LEU A 60 -22.28 26.02 -15.34
N PRO A 61 -21.61 25.55 -16.43
CA PRO A 61 -22.22 24.96 -17.63
C PRO A 61 -22.97 23.67 -17.30
N SER A 62 -24.14 23.89 -16.74
CA SER A 62 -25.10 22.93 -16.31
C SER A 62 -26.33 23.20 -17.15
N ASN A 63 -26.98 22.13 -17.62
CA ASN A 63 -28.21 22.31 -18.40
C ASN A 63 -29.18 23.15 -17.56
N GLY A 64 -29.90 24.13 -18.12
CA GLY A 64 -30.82 25.00 -17.37
C GLY A 64 -31.94 24.29 -16.57
N SER A 65 -31.97 22.95 -16.58
CA SER A 65 -32.81 22.09 -15.76
C SER A 65 -32.09 21.30 -14.64
N HIS A 66 -30.75 21.22 -14.58
CA HIS A 66 -29.97 20.44 -13.59
C HIS A 66 -28.59 21.10 -13.32
N CYS A 67 -28.18 21.23 -12.06
CA CYS A 67 -26.85 21.72 -11.64
C CYS A 67 -26.11 20.67 -10.81
N GLY A 68 -24.77 20.75 -10.76
CA GLY A 68 -23.88 19.81 -10.05
C GLY A 68 -23.99 19.83 -8.51
N VAL A 69 -24.91 20.64 -7.96
CA VAL A 69 -25.14 20.73 -6.50
C VAL A 69 -25.41 19.36 -5.87
N CYS A 70 -26.18 18.48 -6.51
CA CYS A 70 -26.54 17.16 -5.96
C CYS A 70 -25.89 15.96 -6.70
N HIS A 71 -25.14 16.21 -7.77
CA HIS A 71 -24.67 15.15 -8.67
C HIS A 71 -23.29 15.51 -9.22
N PHE A 72 -22.45 14.49 -9.45
CA PHE A 72 -21.19 14.68 -10.14
C PHE A 72 -21.37 15.06 -11.62
N ASP A 73 -22.48 14.66 -12.24
CA ASP A 73 -22.79 15.03 -13.64
C ASP A 73 -23.58 16.35 -13.71
N PHE A 74 -22.92 17.42 -14.16
CA PHE A 74 -23.48 18.76 -14.32
C PHE A 74 -24.48 18.85 -15.51
N GLY A 75 -24.49 17.85 -16.40
CA GLY A 75 -25.45 17.71 -17.49
C GLY A 75 -26.82 17.15 -17.07
N GLY A 76 -26.90 16.57 -15.86
CA GLY A 76 -28.12 16.12 -15.20
C GLY A 76 -28.30 14.59 -15.14
N GLY A 77 -28.45 14.05 -13.93
CA GLY A 77 -28.56 12.62 -13.65
C GLY A 77 -27.27 12.05 -13.08
N GLY A 78 -27.11 10.71 -13.05
CA GLY A 78 -25.87 10.06 -12.63
C GLY A 78 -25.67 9.92 -11.11
N GLN A 79 -24.46 9.52 -10.71
CA GLN A 79 -24.08 9.32 -9.32
C GLN A 79 -24.19 10.65 -8.54
N ARG A 80 -24.71 10.56 -7.31
CA ARG A 80 -24.81 11.71 -6.42
C ARG A 80 -23.46 12.02 -5.80
N ASN A 81 -23.17 13.30 -5.65
CA ASN A 81 -22.11 13.74 -4.76
C ASN A 81 -22.56 13.56 -3.29
N PRO A 82 -21.65 13.61 -2.31
CA PRO A 82 -21.98 13.47 -0.90
C PRO A 82 -23.17 14.32 -0.41
N TYR A 83 -23.24 15.60 -0.77
CA TYR A 83 -24.42 16.44 -0.48
C TYR A 83 -25.72 15.85 -1.04
N GLY A 84 -25.73 15.50 -2.32
CA GLY A 84 -26.89 14.92 -2.98
C GLY A 84 -27.33 13.60 -2.35
N LEU A 85 -26.38 12.78 -1.88
CA LEU A 85 -26.67 11.54 -1.17
C LEU A 85 -27.35 11.81 0.18
N ALA A 86 -26.90 12.83 0.94
CA ALA A 86 -27.55 13.24 2.18
C ALA A 86 -29.01 13.66 1.95
N ILE A 87 -29.30 14.39 0.87
CA ILE A 87 -30.67 14.73 0.45
C ILE A 87 -31.48 13.48 0.12
N GLU A 88 -30.91 12.53 -0.62
CA GLU A 88 -31.58 11.29 -1.01
C GLU A 88 -31.95 10.42 0.18
N ILE A 89 -31.09 10.34 1.20
CA ILE A 89 -31.39 9.64 2.45
C ILE A 89 -32.64 10.25 3.12
N GLY A 90 -32.72 11.57 3.21
CA GLY A 90 -33.88 12.27 3.76
C GLY A 90 -35.17 11.97 2.98
N LEU A 91 -35.11 12.04 1.65
CA LEU A 91 -36.26 11.74 0.78
C LEU A 91 -36.72 10.28 0.89
N ASN A 92 -35.79 9.33 0.93
CA ASN A 92 -36.09 7.90 1.10
C ASN A 92 -36.73 7.60 2.47
N ASN A 93 -36.45 8.44 3.48
CA ASN A 93 -37.09 8.39 4.79
C ASN A 93 -38.43 9.15 4.85
N GLY A 94 -38.95 9.61 3.72
CA GLY A 94 -40.29 10.21 3.59
C GLY A 94 -40.35 11.71 3.85
N LEU A 95 -39.21 12.40 3.92
CA LEU A 95 -39.17 13.86 4.02
C LEU A 95 -39.63 14.54 2.72
N SER A 96 -40.18 15.76 2.85
CA SER A 96 -40.39 16.63 1.68
C SER A 96 -39.05 17.15 1.14
N ASN A 97 -39.02 17.70 -0.08
CA ASN A 97 -37.79 18.32 -0.62
C ASN A 97 -37.25 19.41 0.31
N THR A 98 -38.15 20.23 0.90
CA THR A 98 -37.77 21.29 1.84
C THR A 98 -37.16 20.69 3.09
N ASP A 99 -37.81 19.70 3.68
CA ASP A 99 -37.34 19.08 4.92
C ASP A 99 -36.04 18.29 4.72
N ALA A 100 -35.85 17.66 3.57
CA ALA A 100 -34.61 16.95 3.24
C ALA A 100 -33.42 17.91 3.07
N ILE A 101 -33.62 19.05 2.41
CA ILE A 101 -32.57 20.08 2.27
C ILE A 101 -32.25 20.73 3.63
N LEU A 102 -33.27 21.01 4.45
CA LEU A 102 -33.06 21.53 5.80
C LEU A 102 -32.41 20.51 6.73
N ALA A 103 -32.68 19.21 6.56
CA ALA A 103 -32.01 18.17 7.33
C ALA A 103 -30.53 18.03 6.99
N ALA A 104 -30.15 18.31 5.74
CA ALA A 104 -28.75 18.34 5.33
C ALA A 104 -28.04 19.66 5.71
N HIS A 105 -28.75 20.73 6.03
CA HIS A 105 -28.22 22.07 6.27
C HIS A 105 -27.02 22.10 7.24
N ASP A 106 -27.12 21.40 8.37
CA ASP A 106 -26.11 21.39 9.44
C ASP A 106 -25.06 20.26 9.29
N LEU A 107 -25.13 19.47 8.22
CA LEU A 107 -24.14 18.44 7.93
C LEU A 107 -22.95 19.04 7.18
N ASP A 108 -21.77 18.50 7.45
CA ASP A 108 -20.61 18.57 6.56
C ASP A 108 -20.65 17.29 5.72
N SER A 109 -21.10 17.40 4.46
CA SER A 109 -21.47 16.21 3.68
C SER A 109 -20.31 15.57 2.98
N ASP A 110 -19.29 16.33 2.61
CA ASP A 110 -18.06 15.87 1.99
C ASP A 110 -16.87 15.81 2.93
N SER A 111 -17.05 16.17 4.20
CA SER A 111 -16.03 16.11 5.25
C SER A 111 -14.84 17.02 4.95
N ASP A 112 -15.12 18.18 4.34
CA ASP A 112 -14.11 19.19 4.01
C ASP A 112 -13.87 20.19 5.17
N GLY A 113 -14.60 20.03 6.27
CA GLY A 113 -14.50 20.87 7.47
C GLY A 113 -15.57 21.96 7.54
N TYR A 114 -16.42 22.12 6.52
CA TYR A 114 -17.48 23.11 6.50
C TYR A 114 -18.86 22.47 6.41
N LYS A 115 -19.80 23.04 7.17
CA LYS A 115 -21.20 22.63 7.04
C LYS A 115 -21.75 23.16 5.73
N ASN A 116 -22.62 22.39 5.10
CA ASN A 116 -23.30 22.74 3.86
C ASN A 116 -23.85 24.17 3.87
N TYR A 117 -24.45 24.64 4.97
CA TYR A 117 -24.98 26.01 5.01
C TYR A 117 -23.89 27.09 4.95
N ILE A 118 -22.71 26.85 5.53
CA ILE A 118 -21.57 27.78 5.49
C ILE A 118 -21.11 27.89 4.04
N GLU A 119 -20.89 26.74 3.41
CA GLU A 119 -20.52 26.62 2.01
C GLU A 119 -21.52 27.29 1.05
N ILE A 120 -22.81 27.25 1.37
CA ILE A 120 -23.84 27.82 0.49
C ILE A 120 -24.11 29.31 0.76
N THR A 121 -23.86 29.81 1.98
CA THR A 121 -24.40 31.13 2.40
C THR A 121 -23.40 32.12 2.99
N ASP A 122 -22.22 31.69 3.44
CA ASP A 122 -21.27 32.56 4.14
C ASP A 122 -20.39 33.41 3.20
N VAL A 123 -21.04 34.34 2.51
CA VAL A 123 -20.40 35.33 1.64
C VAL A 123 -19.66 36.43 2.40
N VAL A 124 -19.66 36.37 3.74
CA VAL A 124 -19.04 37.39 4.61
C VAL A 124 -17.61 36.99 4.97
N ASN A 125 -17.42 35.71 5.31
CA ASN A 125 -16.13 35.19 5.76
C ASN A 125 -15.32 34.53 4.64
N PHE A 126 -15.96 34.17 3.52
CA PHE A 126 -15.31 33.47 2.42
C PHE A 126 -15.58 34.18 1.10
N SER A 127 -14.50 34.53 0.42
CA SER A 127 -14.51 35.30 -0.82
C SER A 127 -14.98 34.52 -2.05
N ASN A 128 -14.89 33.18 -2.01
CA ASN A 128 -15.34 32.28 -3.06
C ASN A 128 -16.69 31.60 -2.73
N THR A 129 -17.29 31.84 -1.58
CA THR A 129 -18.61 31.30 -1.23
C THR A 129 -19.70 32.04 -2.02
N PRO A 130 -20.69 31.34 -2.60
CA PRO A 130 -21.01 29.91 -2.40
C PRO A 130 -20.10 28.90 -3.10
N THR A 131 -19.74 27.83 -2.38
CA THR A 131 -18.98 26.64 -2.83
C THR A 131 -19.89 25.41 -3.00
N PHE A 132 -19.38 24.33 -3.60
CA PHE A 132 -20.15 23.13 -3.88
C PHE A 132 -20.13 22.15 -2.68
N PRO A 133 -21.22 22.00 -1.89
CA PRO A 133 -21.25 21.29 -0.59
C PRO A 133 -21.06 19.76 -0.62
N GLY A 134 -20.68 19.23 -1.77
CA GLY A 134 -20.37 17.83 -1.95
C GLY A 134 -19.17 17.62 -2.87
N LEU A 135 -18.42 18.67 -3.21
CA LEU A 135 -17.25 18.58 -4.07
C LEU A 135 -16.05 19.11 -3.30
N TYR A 136 -15.06 18.26 -3.08
CA TYR A 136 -13.80 18.59 -2.43
C TYR A 136 -12.64 18.12 -3.31
N GLU A 137 -11.41 18.46 -2.92
CA GLU A 137 -10.22 18.16 -3.70
C GLU A 137 -10.09 16.67 -4.05
N GLY A 138 -10.47 15.78 -3.15
CA GLY A 138 -10.37 14.32 -3.34
C GLY A 138 -11.47 13.70 -4.21
N ASN A 139 -12.52 14.44 -4.59
CA ASN A 139 -13.58 13.91 -5.44
C ASN A 139 -13.88 14.74 -6.71
N LYS A 140 -13.19 15.87 -6.91
CA LYS A 140 -13.44 16.79 -8.04
C LYS A 140 -13.35 16.13 -9.41
N ASP A 141 -12.45 15.16 -9.57
CA ASP A 141 -12.23 14.44 -10.84
C ASP A 141 -13.40 13.52 -11.24
N ASN A 142 -14.35 13.28 -10.32
CA ASN A 142 -15.59 12.58 -10.66
C ASN A 142 -16.58 13.48 -11.40
N ALA A 143 -16.36 14.80 -11.44
CA ALA A 143 -17.26 15.75 -12.08
C ALA A 143 -17.29 15.53 -13.60
N LEU A 144 -18.49 15.38 -14.15
CA LEU A 144 -18.73 15.18 -15.58
C LEU A 144 -19.48 16.38 -16.16
N ASN A 145 -19.19 16.68 -17.43
CA ASN A 145 -19.83 17.76 -18.19
C ASN A 145 -19.60 19.17 -17.63
N VAL A 146 -18.50 19.37 -16.90
CA VAL A 146 -17.96 20.67 -16.47
C VAL A 146 -16.42 20.61 -16.58
N ASP A 147 -15.76 21.74 -16.83
CA ASP A 147 -14.30 21.80 -16.77
C ASP A 147 -13.87 21.90 -15.30
N ILE A 148 -12.87 21.10 -14.90
CA ILE A 148 -12.40 21.07 -13.50
C ILE A 148 -11.89 22.45 -13.06
N VAL A 149 -11.25 23.19 -13.96
CA VAL A 149 -10.74 24.55 -13.68
C VAL A 149 -11.85 25.54 -13.30
N ASP A 150 -13.09 25.27 -13.71
CA ASP A 150 -14.23 26.14 -13.44
C ASP A 150 -14.87 25.85 -12.07
N ILE A 151 -14.74 24.62 -11.54
CA ILE A 151 -15.23 24.23 -10.21
C ILE A 151 -14.16 24.33 -9.12
N GLU A 152 -12.89 24.22 -9.48
CA GLU A 152 -11.75 24.22 -8.56
C GLU A 152 -11.71 25.42 -7.59
N PRO A 153 -12.04 26.66 -8.02
CA PRO A 153 -12.09 27.80 -7.10
C PRO A 153 -13.23 27.75 -6.08
N TYR A 154 -14.15 26.79 -6.20
CA TYR A 154 -15.41 26.68 -5.45
C TYR A 154 -15.57 25.31 -4.77
N LEU A 155 -14.47 24.59 -4.54
CA LEU A 155 -14.50 23.28 -3.87
C LEU A 155 -14.68 23.45 -2.35
N THR A 156 -13.93 24.36 -1.74
CA THR A 156 -14.03 24.62 -0.30
C THR A 156 -14.04 26.13 -0.03
N PRO A 157 -14.80 26.63 0.96
CA PRO A 157 -14.80 28.03 1.35
C PRO A 157 -13.38 28.58 1.59
N ALA A 158 -13.08 29.71 0.95
CA ALA A 158 -11.78 30.37 0.94
C ALA A 158 -11.92 31.91 0.96
N GLY A 159 -11.33 32.52 1.99
CA GLY A 159 -10.93 33.93 1.99
C GLY A 159 -11.68 34.87 2.94
N ALA A 160 -11.18 35.02 4.17
CA ALA A 160 -10.13 36.00 4.46
C ALA A 160 -8.81 35.24 4.73
N THR A 161 -7.66 35.91 4.77
CA THR A 161 -6.43 35.32 5.34
C THR A 161 -6.71 35.07 6.82
N ASP A 162 -7.33 33.95 7.14
CA ASP A 162 -7.25 33.48 8.51
C ASP A 162 -5.78 33.19 8.78
N ILE A 163 -5.28 33.85 9.81
CA ILE A 163 -3.90 33.76 10.30
C ILE A 163 -3.91 33.40 11.78
N ILE A 164 -5.10 33.15 12.34
CA ILE A 164 -5.30 32.79 13.74
C ILE A 164 -5.22 31.28 13.77
N ALA A 165 -4.29 30.76 14.57
CA ALA A 165 -4.20 29.33 14.78
C ALA A 165 -5.36 28.83 15.66
N PRO A 166 -5.80 27.56 15.49
CA PRO A 166 -6.72 26.90 16.40
C PRO A 166 -6.31 27.02 17.86
N THR A 167 -7.31 27.14 18.73
CA THR A 167 -7.11 26.93 20.17
C THR A 167 -7.23 25.45 20.46
N VAL A 168 -6.18 24.86 21.03
CA VAL A 168 -6.12 23.45 21.43
C VAL A 168 -5.93 23.40 22.94
N ASP A 169 -6.69 22.56 23.64
CA ASP A 169 -6.46 22.22 25.04
C ASP A 169 -6.31 20.70 25.16
N MET A 170 -5.17 20.26 25.66
CA MET A 170 -4.89 18.86 25.97
C MET A 170 -5.51 18.49 27.32
N ILE A 171 -6.34 17.43 27.37
CA ILE A 171 -7.15 17.10 28.56
C ILE A 171 -6.70 15.81 29.24
N ASP A 172 -6.38 14.76 28.46
CA ASP A 172 -6.02 13.45 29.01
C ASP A 172 -5.27 12.60 27.95
N PRO A 173 -4.05 12.09 28.21
CA PRO A 173 -3.31 12.19 29.46
C PRO A 173 -2.73 13.60 29.67
N ASP A 174 -2.77 14.07 30.91
CA ASP A 174 -2.31 15.41 31.30
C ASP A 174 -1.24 15.39 32.42
N GLY A 175 -0.95 14.20 32.97
CA GLY A 175 0.20 13.94 33.81
C GLY A 175 -0.09 13.04 35.02
N GLY A 176 0.85 12.14 35.31
CA GLY A 176 0.79 11.22 36.46
C GLY A 176 -0.02 9.94 36.22
N GLU A 177 -0.64 9.77 35.05
CA GLU A 177 -1.26 8.52 34.63
C GLU A 177 -0.22 7.39 34.51
N ILE A 178 -0.67 6.16 34.68
CA ILE A 178 0.14 4.95 34.48
C ILE A 178 -0.58 4.08 33.46
N LEU A 179 -0.06 4.04 32.24
CA LEU A 179 -0.67 3.40 31.09
C LEU A 179 0.05 2.08 30.78
N PRO A 180 -0.65 0.95 30.66
CA PRO A 180 -0.02 -0.28 30.21
C PRO A 180 0.22 -0.24 28.69
N ALA A 181 1.45 -0.51 28.26
CA ALA A 181 1.73 -0.79 26.86
C ALA A 181 0.90 -1.98 26.36
N GLY A 182 0.58 -1.99 25.07
CA GLY A 182 -0.27 -3.02 24.46
C GLY A 182 -1.77 -2.84 24.72
N SER A 183 -2.19 -1.66 25.21
CA SER A 183 -3.59 -1.35 25.48
C SER A 183 -4.07 -0.17 24.64
N TYR A 184 -5.38 -0.06 24.45
CA TYR A 184 -5.99 1.13 23.86
C TYR A 184 -6.31 2.17 24.94
N TYR A 185 -5.96 3.42 24.68
CA TYR A 185 -6.20 4.58 25.52
C TYR A 185 -6.90 5.68 24.72
N SER A 186 -7.84 6.39 25.34
CA SER A 186 -8.52 7.52 24.69
C SER A 186 -7.74 8.80 25.01
N ILE A 187 -7.04 9.36 24.02
CA ILE A 187 -6.48 10.70 24.11
C ILE A 187 -7.64 11.68 23.96
N ASN A 188 -7.86 12.55 24.94
CA ASN A 188 -8.94 13.53 24.95
C ASN A 188 -8.37 14.95 24.90
N TYR A 189 -8.98 15.79 24.07
CA TYR A 189 -8.59 17.17 23.83
C TYR A 189 -9.79 17.99 23.35
N THR A 190 -9.65 19.30 23.33
CA THR A 190 -10.52 20.19 22.54
C THR A 190 -9.70 20.93 21.51
N ALA A 191 -10.26 21.12 20.32
CA ALA A 191 -9.72 21.96 19.28
C ALA A 191 -10.86 22.80 18.70
N ASP A 192 -10.67 24.12 18.65
CA ASP A 192 -11.68 25.04 18.14
C ASP A 192 -10.99 26.15 17.34
N ASP A 193 -11.56 26.47 16.19
CA ASP A 193 -11.16 27.60 15.39
C ASP A 193 -12.37 28.22 14.70
N ALA A 194 -12.34 29.53 14.46
CA ALA A 194 -13.44 30.25 13.82
C ALA A 194 -13.64 29.84 12.34
N SER A 195 -12.56 29.46 11.65
CA SER A 195 -12.60 28.92 10.29
C SER A 195 -12.86 27.42 10.24
N GLY A 196 -12.95 26.76 11.39
CA GLY A 196 -13.08 25.31 11.50
C GLY A 196 -11.71 24.60 11.52
N VAL A 197 -11.71 23.38 12.03
CA VAL A 197 -10.51 22.55 12.11
C VAL A 197 -10.54 21.55 10.95
N SER A 198 -9.48 21.55 10.14
CA SER A 198 -9.31 20.63 9.01
C SER A 198 -8.95 19.23 9.50
N HIS A 199 -7.91 19.12 10.33
CA HIS A 199 -7.43 17.83 10.82
C HIS A 199 -6.62 17.97 12.12
N ILE A 200 -6.38 16.82 12.76
CA ILE A 200 -5.62 16.70 14.00
C ILE A 200 -4.39 15.81 13.77
N ASN A 201 -3.24 16.25 14.28
CA ASN A 201 -2.02 15.46 14.39
C ASN A 201 -1.71 15.20 15.87
N ILE A 202 -1.25 13.99 16.16
CA ILE A 202 -1.01 13.53 17.53
C ILE A 202 0.41 12.99 17.61
N TYR A 203 1.13 13.38 18.66
CA TYR A 203 2.52 13.00 18.85
C TYR A 203 2.77 12.48 20.26
N LEU A 204 3.64 11.48 20.36
CA LEU A 204 4.18 10.95 21.60
C LEU A 204 5.61 11.45 21.80
N SER A 205 5.91 11.93 22.99
CA SER A 205 7.26 12.07 23.51
C SER A 205 7.49 11.01 24.57
N ASP A 206 8.70 10.45 24.61
CA ASP A 206 9.20 9.53 25.63
C ASP A 206 10.44 10.08 26.36
N ASP A 207 10.75 11.37 26.15
CA ASP A 207 11.94 12.07 26.66
C ASP A 207 11.59 13.36 27.44
N GLY A 208 10.37 13.46 27.95
CA GLY A 208 9.88 14.59 28.76
C GLY A 208 9.49 15.82 27.93
N GLY A 209 9.18 15.62 26.65
CA GLY A 209 8.77 16.65 25.70
C GLY A 209 9.92 17.33 24.96
N ALA A 210 11.11 16.74 24.94
CA ALA A 210 12.24 17.28 24.17
C ALA A 210 12.10 16.95 22.69
N THR A 211 11.61 15.76 22.36
CA THR A 211 11.27 15.32 21.00
C THR A 211 9.89 14.67 20.95
N PHE A 212 9.28 14.64 19.77
CA PHE A 212 7.92 14.15 19.55
C PHE A 212 7.85 13.33 18.26
N LYS A 213 7.44 12.06 18.36
CA LYS A 213 7.19 11.14 17.24
C LYS A 213 5.70 11.12 16.93
N GLN A 214 5.31 11.17 15.66
CA GLN A 214 3.90 11.17 15.27
C GLN A 214 3.26 9.80 15.51
N VAL A 215 2.06 9.78 16.10
CA VAL A 215 1.26 8.57 16.39
C VAL A 215 -0.17 8.63 15.84
N GLY A 216 -0.56 9.79 15.32
CA GLY A 216 -1.79 10.02 14.57
C GLY A 216 -1.56 11.14 13.56
N LYS A 217 -1.98 10.93 12.32
CA LYS A 217 -1.71 11.86 11.20
C LYS A 217 -2.97 12.12 10.43
N ASN A 218 -3.29 13.41 10.23
CA ASN A 218 -4.47 13.86 9.51
C ASN A 218 -5.76 13.20 10.04
N GLU A 219 -5.85 13.05 11.36
CA GLU A 219 -7.04 12.49 12.01
C GLU A 219 -8.23 13.45 11.84
N PRO A 220 -9.46 12.94 11.70
CA PRO A 220 -10.64 13.79 11.61
C PRO A 220 -10.76 14.74 12.80
N ALA A 221 -11.26 15.96 12.55
CA ALA A 221 -11.55 16.91 13.61
C ALA A 221 -12.54 16.31 14.63
N GLY A 222 -12.24 16.50 15.92
CA GLY A 222 -13.01 15.90 17.00
C GLY A 222 -12.48 16.27 18.37
N THR A 223 -12.89 15.51 19.39
CA THR A 223 -12.47 15.72 20.79
C THR A 223 -11.75 14.51 21.39
N GLY A 224 -11.33 13.56 20.56
CA GLY A 224 -10.60 12.40 21.05
C GLY A 224 -10.07 11.48 19.97
N PHE A 225 -9.11 10.64 20.36
CA PHE A 225 -8.43 9.67 19.51
C PHE A 225 -8.15 8.38 20.27
N SER A 226 -8.50 7.25 19.66
CA SER A 226 -8.25 5.92 20.23
C SER A 226 -6.82 5.50 19.91
N TRP A 227 -5.91 5.73 20.85
CA TRP A 227 -4.50 5.47 20.72
C TRP A 227 -4.12 4.07 21.22
N PHE A 228 -3.37 3.30 20.44
CA PHE A 228 -2.71 2.12 20.94
C PHE A 228 -1.41 2.51 21.64
N VAL A 229 -1.29 2.21 22.94
CA VAL A 229 -0.13 2.57 23.77
C VAL A 229 1.06 1.67 23.37
N PRO A 230 2.10 2.21 22.72
CA PRO A 230 3.26 1.45 22.27
C PRO A 230 4.12 0.98 23.44
N ASN A 231 4.91 -0.08 23.23
CA ASN A 231 5.84 -0.62 24.24
C ASN A 231 7.13 0.21 24.35
N TYR A 232 6.96 1.49 24.69
CA TYR A 232 8.01 2.44 25.06
C TYR A 232 7.91 2.75 26.57
N PRO A 233 8.32 1.82 27.45
CA PRO A 233 8.15 1.99 28.89
C PRO A 233 9.00 3.15 29.42
N GLY A 234 8.49 3.90 30.38
CA GLY A 234 9.18 5.07 30.93
C GLY A 234 8.26 5.96 31.74
N ALA A 235 8.84 6.89 32.49
CA ALA A 235 8.08 7.83 33.33
C ALA A 235 8.02 9.26 32.76
N SER A 236 8.63 9.50 31.60
CA SER A 236 8.80 10.81 30.99
C SER A 236 8.03 10.92 29.67
N ASN A 237 6.81 10.39 29.63
CA ASN A 237 6.00 10.44 28.41
C ASN A 237 5.10 11.68 28.40
N ARG A 238 4.87 12.25 27.21
CA ARG A 238 3.91 13.34 26.97
C ARG A 238 3.18 13.15 25.65
N ILE A 239 1.94 13.63 25.59
CA ILE A 239 1.19 13.74 24.33
C ILE A 239 1.17 15.20 23.91
N LYS A 240 1.37 15.45 22.61
CA LYS A 240 1.08 16.72 21.96
C LYS A 240 -0.06 16.51 20.97
N VAL A 241 -1.06 17.38 21.03
CA VAL A 241 -2.13 17.47 20.02
C VAL A 241 -1.92 18.75 19.25
N GLU A 242 -1.90 18.65 17.93
CA GLU A 242 -1.84 19.78 17.01
C GLU A 242 -3.10 19.75 16.13
N ALA A 243 -3.84 20.85 16.11
CA ALA A 243 -4.94 21.07 15.20
C ALA A 243 -4.50 22.02 14.08
N VAL A 244 -4.89 21.71 12.86
CA VAL A 244 -4.67 22.58 11.70
C VAL A 244 -6.02 23.05 11.21
N ASP A 245 -6.19 24.36 11.08
CA ASP A 245 -7.43 24.94 10.56
C ASP A 245 -7.56 24.77 9.04
N ASN A 246 -8.71 25.18 8.50
CA ASN A 246 -8.97 25.15 7.07
C ASN A 246 -8.16 26.18 6.26
N ALA A 247 -7.48 27.12 6.93
CA ALA A 247 -6.52 28.06 6.35
C ALA A 247 -5.05 27.60 6.49
N SER A 248 -4.83 26.36 6.95
CA SER A 248 -3.51 25.75 7.19
C SER A 248 -2.68 26.40 8.31
N ASN A 249 -3.29 27.11 9.26
CA ASN A 249 -2.62 27.56 10.48
C ASN A 249 -2.61 26.44 11.54
N PRO A 250 -1.45 26.10 12.11
CA PRO A 250 -1.35 25.10 13.17
C PRO A 250 -1.47 25.73 14.57
N GLY A 251 -2.28 25.12 15.43
CA GLY A 251 -2.35 25.36 16.87
C GLY A 251 -2.11 24.07 17.63
N SER A 252 -1.50 24.11 18.81
CA SER A 252 -1.16 22.88 19.54
C SER A 252 -1.12 23.06 21.04
N ASP A 253 -1.34 21.98 21.78
CA ASP A 253 -1.10 21.88 23.21
C ASP A 253 -0.45 20.55 23.59
N VAL A 254 0.16 20.50 24.77
CA VAL A 254 0.94 19.37 25.29
C VAL A 254 0.47 19.04 26.70
N SER A 255 0.46 17.76 27.07
CA SER A 255 0.24 17.31 28.45
C SER A 255 1.01 18.18 29.46
N LEU A 256 0.34 18.66 30.52
CA LEU A 256 0.89 19.56 31.52
C LEU A 256 2.07 18.95 32.30
N SER A 257 2.09 17.63 32.46
CA SER A 257 3.15 16.89 33.15
C SER A 257 3.36 15.51 32.55
N ASP A 258 4.46 14.86 32.94
CA ASP A 258 4.80 13.54 32.44
C ASP A 258 3.83 12.47 32.96
N PHE A 259 3.48 11.50 32.11
CA PHE A 259 2.83 10.26 32.50
C PHE A 259 3.77 9.06 32.29
N SER A 260 3.40 7.92 32.88
CA SER A 260 4.20 6.70 32.81
C SER A 260 3.57 5.66 31.89
N ILE A 261 4.39 5.00 31.07
CA ILE A 261 4.03 3.77 30.34
C ILE A 261 4.73 2.59 31.02
N THR A 262 3.99 1.53 31.32
CA THR A 262 4.57 0.27 31.82
C THR A 262 4.73 -0.73 30.69
N ALA A 263 5.86 -1.45 30.68
CA ALA A 263 6.18 -2.43 29.64
C ALA A 263 5.14 -3.54 29.52
N THR A 264 5.00 -4.07 28.30
CA THR A 264 4.29 -5.33 28.05
C THR A 264 4.94 -6.47 28.86
N PRO A 265 4.17 -7.47 29.34
CA PRO A 265 4.75 -8.65 29.96
C PRO A 265 5.80 -9.31 29.06
N ALA A 266 6.98 -9.58 29.61
CA ALA A 266 8.05 -10.22 28.87
C ALA A 266 7.66 -11.64 28.39
N GLY A 267 8.13 -11.99 27.20
CA GLY A 267 8.14 -13.37 26.70
C GLY A 267 9.31 -14.16 27.30
N TYR A 268 10.13 -14.76 26.43
CA TYR A 268 11.44 -15.27 26.83
C TYR A 268 12.43 -14.15 27.15
N VAL A 269 12.26 -12.99 26.53
CA VAL A 269 13.08 -11.78 26.77
C VAL A 269 12.19 -10.55 26.99
N PRO A 270 12.67 -9.57 27.79
CA PRO A 270 11.91 -8.34 28.08
C PRO A 270 12.22 -7.25 27.05
N SER A 271 12.00 -7.52 25.77
CA SER A 271 12.22 -6.52 24.71
C SER A 271 11.10 -5.47 24.63
N THR A 272 11.45 -4.35 24.02
CA THR A 272 10.65 -3.14 23.82
C THR A 272 10.78 -2.65 22.39
N LEU A 273 10.04 -1.60 22.02
CA LEU A 273 10.21 -0.99 20.69
C LEU A 273 11.57 -0.30 20.53
N ARG A 274 12.19 0.23 21.60
CA ARG A 274 13.55 0.81 21.53
C ARG A 274 14.58 -0.19 21.04
N ASP A 275 14.42 -1.46 21.41
CA ASP A 275 15.32 -2.52 20.98
C ASP A 275 15.22 -2.80 19.47
N MET A 276 14.14 -2.35 18.82
CA MET A 276 13.82 -2.58 17.41
C MET A 276 13.93 -1.31 16.55
N ASP A 277 14.19 -0.16 17.17
CA ASP A 277 14.30 1.14 16.51
C ASP A 277 15.40 1.11 15.44
N MET A 278 15.02 1.46 14.20
CA MET A 278 15.93 1.54 13.05
C MET A 278 15.75 2.89 12.36
N THR A 279 16.81 3.32 11.67
CA THR A 279 16.81 4.55 10.86
C THR A 279 16.00 4.39 9.56
N GLY A 280 15.82 5.50 8.82
CA GLY A 280 15.01 5.53 7.58
C GLY A 280 13.62 6.11 7.83
N THR A 281 12.73 6.02 6.84
CA THR A 281 11.35 6.53 6.94
C THR A 281 10.57 5.80 8.04
N GLN A 282 10.11 6.54 9.05
CA GLN A 282 9.32 6.03 10.17
C GLN A 282 7.80 6.06 9.87
N PRO A 283 6.96 5.45 10.72
CA PRO A 283 5.52 5.52 10.54
C PRO A 283 5.03 6.97 10.51
N HIS A 284 4.06 7.25 9.65
CA HIS A 284 3.52 8.59 9.33
C HIS A 284 4.46 9.56 8.60
N GLU A 285 5.74 9.22 8.38
CA GLU A 285 6.68 10.05 7.61
C GLU A 285 6.65 9.76 6.11
N GLY A 286 6.24 8.54 5.75
CA GLY A 286 6.26 8.05 4.37
C GLY A 286 5.05 8.43 3.53
N ALA A 287 4.99 7.78 2.37
CA ALA A 287 3.90 7.90 1.43
C ALA A 287 2.64 7.14 1.88
N ILE A 288 1.46 7.69 1.57
CA ILE A 288 0.25 6.87 1.43
C ILE A 288 0.38 6.14 0.08
N LEU A 289 0.31 4.80 0.13
CA LEU A 289 0.50 3.98 -1.06
C LEU A 289 -0.84 3.74 -1.76
N GLU A 290 -0.82 3.88 -3.09
CA GLU A 290 -1.97 3.59 -3.94
C GLU A 290 -2.29 2.09 -3.98
N ASP A 291 -3.58 1.75 -4.10
CA ASP A 291 -3.99 0.37 -4.33
C ASP A 291 -3.51 -0.12 -5.71
N PRO A 292 -2.61 -1.12 -5.77
CA PRO A 292 -2.05 -1.58 -7.03
C PRO A 292 -3.08 -2.28 -7.92
N ASP A 293 -4.15 -2.86 -7.37
CA ASP A 293 -5.21 -3.52 -8.14
C ASP A 293 -6.18 -2.50 -8.76
N VAL A 294 -6.20 -1.25 -8.27
CA VAL A 294 -7.07 -0.16 -8.77
C VAL A 294 -6.27 0.85 -9.60
N SER A 295 -5.25 1.46 -9.00
CA SER A 295 -4.52 2.60 -9.58
C SER A 295 -3.50 2.13 -10.62
N CYS A 296 -2.72 1.08 -10.31
CA CYS A 296 -1.63 0.62 -11.17
C CYS A 296 -2.12 -0.34 -12.27
N ALA A 297 -2.92 -1.35 -11.90
CA ALA A 297 -3.38 -2.42 -12.79
C ALA A 297 -4.16 -1.91 -14.01
N THR A 298 -4.83 -0.76 -13.88
CA THR A 298 -5.58 -0.13 -14.97
C THR A 298 -4.73 0.11 -16.22
N CYS A 299 -3.46 0.46 -16.05
CA CYS A 299 -2.53 0.67 -17.16
C CYS A 299 -1.44 -0.39 -17.24
N HIS A 300 -1.00 -0.94 -16.11
CA HIS A 300 0.13 -1.87 -16.01
C HIS A 300 -0.29 -3.34 -15.90
N GLY A 301 -1.55 -3.67 -16.16
CA GLY A 301 -2.07 -5.03 -16.13
C GLY A 301 -3.16 -5.33 -17.18
N ASN A 302 -3.50 -6.61 -17.29
CA ASN A 302 -4.56 -7.20 -18.11
C ASN A 302 -4.40 -7.01 -19.64
N TYR A 303 -3.18 -6.90 -20.15
CA TYR A 303 -2.85 -6.78 -21.58
C TYR A 303 -1.85 -7.82 -22.10
N ASP A 304 -0.96 -8.35 -21.25
CA ASP A 304 0.01 -9.39 -21.58
C ASP A 304 0.51 -10.12 -20.32
N GLU A 305 -0.25 -11.12 -19.85
CA GLU A 305 0.07 -11.92 -18.65
C GLU A 305 1.50 -12.50 -18.63
N ALA A 306 2.12 -12.70 -19.80
CA ALA A 306 3.45 -13.28 -19.91
C ALA A 306 4.58 -12.30 -19.57
N ALA A 307 4.33 -10.99 -19.60
CA ALA A 307 5.39 -9.99 -19.46
C ALA A 307 4.97 -8.70 -18.73
N GLU A 308 3.67 -8.42 -18.60
CA GLU A 308 3.20 -7.21 -17.94
C GLU A 308 3.55 -7.18 -16.44
N PRO A 309 3.74 -5.98 -15.87
CA PRO A 309 4.13 -5.85 -14.47
C PRO A 309 3.11 -6.44 -13.48
N TRP A 310 1.83 -6.06 -13.59
CA TRP A 310 0.85 -6.34 -12.53
C TRP A 310 0.59 -7.83 -12.34
N TYR A 311 0.27 -8.59 -13.41
CA TYR A 311 -0.02 -10.03 -13.29
C TYR A 311 1.17 -10.82 -12.71
N ASN A 312 2.40 -10.49 -13.15
CA ASN A 312 3.60 -11.19 -12.70
C ASN A 312 3.93 -10.89 -11.23
N TRP A 313 3.79 -9.63 -10.81
CA TRP A 313 3.97 -9.20 -9.43
C TRP A 313 2.89 -9.78 -8.51
N ARG A 314 1.63 -9.74 -8.94
CA ARG A 314 0.47 -10.10 -8.10
C ARG A 314 0.50 -11.56 -7.66
N GLY A 315 1.01 -12.46 -8.50
CA GLY A 315 1.24 -13.87 -8.13
C GLY A 315 2.53 -14.14 -7.37
N SER A 316 3.48 -13.19 -7.36
CA SER A 316 4.80 -13.36 -6.72
C SER A 316 4.73 -13.29 -5.19
N MET A 317 5.78 -13.75 -4.50
CA MET A 317 5.85 -13.60 -3.04
C MET A 317 5.98 -12.14 -2.58
N MET A 318 6.34 -11.19 -3.45
CA MET A 318 6.37 -9.77 -3.10
C MET A 318 4.95 -9.21 -2.93
N GLY A 319 4.06 -9.47 -3.90
CA GLY A 319 2.64 -9.11 -3.82
C GLY A 319 1.82 -9.93 -2.81
N GLN A 320 2.46 -10.95 -2.22
CA GLN A 320 1.88 -11.88 -1.26
C GLN A 320 2.60 -11.88 0.09
N ALA A 321 3.58 -10.99 0.29
CA ALA A 321 4.45 -10.98 1.48
C ALA A 321 3.65 -10.87 2.79
N ALA A 322 2.50 -10.21 2.71
CA ALA A 322 1.56 -9.97 3.77
C ALA A 322 0.43 -11.02 3.89
N ARG A 323 0.32 -11.92 2.90
CA ARG A 323 -0.66 -13.03 2.87
C ARG A 323 0.01 -14.38 3.13
N ASP A 324 1.28 -14.40 3.52
CA ASP A 324 2.03 -15.62 3.79
C ASP A 324 1.67 -16.18 5.18
N PRO A 325 0.92 -17.30 5.27
CA PRO A 325 0.54 -17.88 6.55
C PRO A 325 1.73 -18.43 7.35
N LEU A 326 2.83 -18.81 6.70
CA LEU A 326 4.05 -19.23 7.39
C LEU A 326 4.70 -18.02 8.07
N PHE A 327 4.81 -16.91 7.35
CA PHE A 327 5.31 -15.66 7.92
C PHE A 327 4.47 -15.21 9.11
N LEU A 328 3.13 -15.17 8.96
CA LEU A 328 2.23 -14.75 10.04
C LEU A 328 2.37 -15.63 11.29
N ALA A 329 2.53 -16.95 11.11
CA ALA A 329 2.79 -17.87 12.21
C ALA A 329 4.15 -17.62 12.88
N CYS A 330 5.21 -17.41 12.09
CA CYS A 330 6.54 -17.08 12.60
C CYS A 330 6.52 -15.75 13.38
N MET A 331 5.89 -14.70 12.84
CA MET A 331 5.78 -13.39 13.50
C MET A 331 4.97 -13.50 14.79
N THR A 332 3.87 -14.25 14.80
CA THR A 332 3.07 -14.48 16.02
C THR A 332 3.89 -15.15 17.11
N ILE A 333 4.69 -16.17 16.78
CA ILE A 333 5.57 -16.85 17.76
C ILE A 333 6.69 -15.91 18.21
N ALA A 334 7.30 -15.18 17.27
CA ALA A 334 8.37 -14.24 17.57
C ALA A 334 7.87 -13.14 18.53
N GLU A 335 6.69 -12.57 18.31
CA GLU A 335 6.07 -11.56 19.19
C GLU A 335 5.74 -12.11 20.58
N GLN A 336 5.31 -13.37 20.68
CA GLN A 336 5.08 -14.01 21.99
C GLN A 336 6.38 -14.18 22.80
N ASP A 337 7.47 -14.47 22.10
CA ASP A 337 8.77 -14.78 22.70
C ASP A 337 9.61 -13.53 22.97
N VAL A 338 9.48 -12.52 22.09
CA VAL A 338 10.26 -11.29 22.01
C VAL A 338 9.27 -10.15 21.67
N PRO A 339 8.57 -9.57 22.67
CA PRO A 339 7.61 -8.50 22.42
C PRO A 339 8.22 -7.36 21.58
N SER A 340 7.44 -6.81 20.66
CA SER A 340 7.82 -5.71 19.75
C SER A 340 8.67 -6.10 18.54
N VAL A 341 9.14 -7.34 18.42
CA VAL A 341 10.01 -7.79 17.30
C VAL A 341 9.39 -7.66 15.90
N GLY A 342 8.07 -7.70 15.83
CA GLY A 342 7.27 -7.51 14.63
C GLY A 342 7.47 -6.15 13.97
N ASP A 343 7.94 -5.14 14.71
CA ASP A 343 8.35 -3.84 14.15
C ASP A 343 9.31 -4.00 12.97
N ILE A 344 10.33 -4.86 13.12
CA ILE A 344 11.32 -5.14 12.07
C ILE A 344 10.70 -5.94 10.92
N CYS A 345 9.87 -6.92 11.26
CA CYS A 345 9.20 -7.78 10.28
C CYS A 345 8.31 -6.94 9.35
N ILE A 346 7.59 -5.97 9.92
CA ILE A 346 6.56 -5.22 9.23
C ILE A 346 7.13 -4.27 8.18
N LYS A 347 8.31 -3.67 8.43
CA LYS A 347 9.03 -2.81 7.47
C LYS A 347 9.20 -3.47 6.10
N CYS A 348 9.51 -4.76 6.07
CA CYS A 348 9.78 -5.49 4.83
C CYS A 348 8.53 -6.16 4.26
N HIS A 349 7.62 -6.65 5.11
CA HIS A 349 6.47 -7.45 4.67
C HIS A 349 5.20 -6.63 4.41
N PHE A 350 5.02 -5.49 5.08
CA PHE A 350 3.86 -4.60 4.95
C PHE A 350 4.28 -3.12 4.92
N PRO A 351 5.12 -2.70 3.96
CA PRO A 351 5.65 -1.34 3.93
C PRO A 351 4.59 -0.25 3.82
N GLY A 352 3.40 -0.53 3.26
CA GLY A 352 2.26 0.40 3.29
C GLY A 352 1.74 0.61 4.71
N GLY A 353 1.44 -0.48 5.41
CA GLY A 353 0.99 -0.45 6.80
C GLY A 353 2.01 0.19 7.73
N TRP A 354 3.31 -0.04 7.51
CA TRP A 354 4.38 0.66 8.20
C TRP A 354 4.27 2.18 8.05
N GLN A 355 4.25 2.68 6.81
CA GLN A 355 4.27 4.11 6.53
C GLN A 355 3.04 4.85 7.03
N GLU A 356 1.90 4.16 7.16
CA GLU A 356 0.66 4.76 7.63
C GLU A 356 0.37 4.52 9.14
N GLY A 357 1.34 4.02 9.91
CA GLY A 357 1.17 3.85 11.37
C GLY A 357 0.53 2.54 11.81
N ARG A 358 0.15 1.67 10.87
CA ARG A 358 -0.51 0.39 11.16
C ARG A 358 0.48 -0.72 11.57
N SER A 359 1.75 -0.36 11.81
CA SER A 359 2.75 -1.23 12.43
C SER A 359 2.69 -1.24 13.97
N VAL A 360 2.01 -0.27 14.60
CA VAL A 360 1.98 -0.11 16.07
C VAL A 360 0.79 -0.82 16.70
N ASP A 361 0.81 -2.14 16.58
CA ASP A 361 0.73 -3.07 17.71
C ASP A 361 1.76 -4.21 17.57
N THR A 362 2.65 -4.10 16.57
CA THR A 362 3.65 -5.04 16.05
C THR A 362 3.16 -6.46 15.74
N SER A 363 1.91 -6.79 16.03
CA SER A 363 1.28 -8.07 15.76
C SER A 363 0.80 -8.19 14.30
N GLY A 364 0.56 -7.06 13.65
CA GLY A 364 -0.04 -7.00 12.32
C GLY A 364 -1.57 -7.08 12.32
N GLU A 365 -2.24 -7.04 13.48
CA GLU A 365 -3.70 -7.06 13.56
C GLU A 365 -4.35 -5.80 12.97
N MET A 366 -3.62 -4.68 12.91
CA MET A 366 -4.11 -3.43 12.32
C MET A 366 -4.03 -3.37 10.80
N LEU A 367 -3.55 -4.41 10.12
CA LEU A 367 -3.36 -4.43 8.67
C LEU A 367 -4.69 -4.51 7.91
N THR A 368 -4.82 -3.65 6.92
CA THR A 368 -5.98 -3.57 6.02
C THR A 368 -5.84 -4.51 4.82
N VAL A 369 -6.89 -4.57 3.98
CA VAL A 369 -6.82 -5.28 2.68
C VAL A 369 -5.73 -4.67 1.79
N LEU A 370 -5.60 -3.33 1.80
CA LEU A 370 -4.59 -2.61 1.04
C LEU A 370 -3.17 -3.04 1.47
N ASP A 371 -2.91 -3.10 2.77
CA ASP A 371 -1.60 -3.52 3.30
C ASP A 371 -1.25 -4.97 2.92
N ARG A 372 -2.27 -5.81 2.73
CA ARG A 372 -2.08 -7.21 2.33
C ARG A 372 -1.56 -7.40 0.90
N HIS A 373 -1.47 -6.34 0.10
CA HIS A 373 -0.68 -6.36 -1.14
C HIS A 373 0.84 -6.42 -0.89
N GLY A 374 1.30 -6.36 0.36
CA GLY A 374 2.70 -6.61 0.73
C GLY A 374 3.66 -5.57 0.17
N VAL A 375 4.67 -6.01 -0.59
CA VAL A 375 5.65 -5.13 -1.23
C VAL A 375 5.07 -4.62 -2.56
N GLN A 376 4.40 -3.47 -2.51
CA GLN A 376 3.56 -2.94 -3.60
C GLN A 376 4.36 -2.15 -4.64
N CYS A 377 3.74 -1.90 -5.80
CA CYS A 377 4.32 -1.10 -6.89
C CYS A 377 4.80 0.26 -6.37
N ASP A 378 3.93 0.97 -5.67
CA ASP A 378 4.18 2.32 -5.16
C ASP A 378 5.30 2.36 -4.13
N PHE A 379 5.44 1.33 -3.30
CA PHE A 379 6.54 1.26 -2.36
C PHE A 379 7.88 1.23 -3.09
N CYS A 380 8.10 0.24 -3.96
CA CYS A 380 9.36 0.10 -4.70
C CYS A 380 9.63 1.32 -5.58
N HIS A 381 8.63 1.78 -6.33
CA HIS A 381 8.74 2.91 -7.25
C HIS A 381 8.73 4.28 -6.56
N ARG A 382 8.85 4.34 -5.23
CA ARG A 382 9.06 5.59 -4.48
C ARG A 382 10.29 5.53 -3.59
N ILE A 383 11.07 4.45 -3.64
CA ILE A 383 12.32 4.36 -2.89
C ILE A 383 13.33 5.40 -3.40
N VAL A 384 13.93 6.10 -2.44
CA VAL A 384 15.03 7.04 -2.62
C VAL A 384 16.30 6.41 -2.09
N ASP A 385 17.42 6.62 -2.80
CA ASP A 385 18.72 6.18 -2.35
C ASP A 385 19.21 7.07 -1.21
N TYR A 386 19.63 6.47 -0.09
CA TYR A 386 20.21 7.25 1.01
C TYR A 386 21.61 7.77 0.65
N ASP A 387 22.34 7.08 -0.24
CA ASP A 387 23.67 7.48 -0.70
C ASP A 387 23.56 8.43 -1.90
N TYR A 388 23.24 9.70 -1.62
CA TYR A 388 23.10 10.73 -2.66
C TYR A 388 24.43 11.04 -3.35
N VAL A 389 24.46 10.91 -4.67
CA VAL A 389 25.60 11.28 -5.52
C VAL A 389 25.21 12.41 -6.46
N GLU A 390 25.79 13.60 -6.24
CA GLU A 390 25.53 14.78 -7.08
C GLU A 390 25.82 14.51 -8.56
N GLY A 391 24.84 14.81 -9.42
CA GLY A 391 24.92 14.59 -10.87
C GLY A 391 24.63 13.16 -11.33
N ILE A 392 24.41 12.22 -10.41
CA ILE A 392 23.96 10.85 -10.70
C ILE A 392 22.56 10.61 -10.12
N SER A 393 22.36 10.87 -8.82
CA SER A 393 21.06 10.76 -8.17
C SER A 393 20.10 11.85 -8.66
N PRO A 394 18.78 11.58 -8.70
CA PRO A 394 17.77 12.58 -9.02
C PRO A 394 17.94 13.89 -8.23
N ALA A 395 17.80 15.02 -8.91
CA ALA A 395 17.99 16.34 -8.29
C ALA A 395 16.97 16.68 -7.19
N ALA A 396 15.85 15.95 -7.13
CA ALA A 396 14.83 16.10 -6.10
C ALA A 396 15.16 15.39 -4.78
N ASP A 397 16.10 14.43 -4.80
CA ASP A 397 16.39 13.55 -3.66
C ASP A 397 16.84 14.30 -2.40
N PRO A 398 17.69 15.36 -2.45
CA PRO A 398 18.08 16.08 -1.26
C PRO A 398 16.89 16.66 -0.46
N THR A 399 15.78 17.00 -1.13
CA THR A 399 14.56 17.45 -0.46
C THR A 399 13.93 16.32 0.34
N VAL A 400 13.81 15.12 -0.24
CA VAL A 400 13.27 13.94 0.45
C VAL A 400 14.19 13.50 1.58
N LEU A 401 15.51 13.45 1.34
CA LEU A 401 16.49 13.07 2.35
C LEU A 401 16.48 14.01 3.56
N SER A 402 16.17 15.30 3.35
CA SER A 402 16.09 16.27 4.44
C SER A 402 14.90 16.06 5.39
N THR A 403 13.92 15.23 5.02
CA THR A 403 12.76 14.92 5.87
C THR A 403 12.94 13.64 6.67
N VAL A 404 14.07 12.95 6.55
CA VAL A 404 14.36 11.70 7.25
C VAL A 404 15.61 11.87 8.10
N ASP A 405 15.48 11.69 9.41
CA ASP A 405 16.57 11.79 10.37
C ASP A 405 16.39 10.74 11.49
N PRO A 406 17.36 9.84 11.73
CA PRO A 406 18.60 9.66 10.98
C PRO A 406 18.42 8.95 9.62
N LEU A 407 19.31 9.26 8.69
CA LEU A 407 19.45 8.51 7.43
C LEU A 407 20.03 7.09 7.69
N PRO A 408 19.66 6.08 6.87
CA PRO A 408 20.31 4.78 6.85
C PRO A 408 21.82 4.84 6.71
N LEU A 409 22.49 3.93 7.43
CA LEU A 409 23.94 3.69 7.31
C LEU A 409 24.25 2.61 6.26
N GLN A 410 23.26 1.81 5.90
CA GLN A 410 23.39 0.66 5.00
C GLN A 410 22.04 0.27 4.38
N TYR A 411 22.08 -0.53 3.31
CA TYR A 411 20.90 -1.21 2.75
C TYR A 411 20.63 -2.51 3.52
N ALA A 412 19.76 -2.46 4.53
CA ALA A 412 19.39 -3.63 5.37
C ALA A 412 18.20 -3.33 6.28
N ASN A 413 17.67 -4.36 6.95
CA ASN A 413 16.69 -4.25 8.05
C ASN A 413 15.41 -3.46 7.72
N GLY A 414 15.07 -3.31 6.44
CA GLY A 414 13.97 -2.47 6.01
C GLY A 414 14.21 -0.97 6.24
N GLN A 415 15.47 -0.54 6.35
CA GLN A 415 15.89 0.87 6.49
C GLN A 415 15.76 1.60 5.15
N PHE A 416 14.53 1.75 4.65
CA PHE A 416 14.23 2.44 3.39
C PHE A 416 14.03 3.93 3.59
N ILE A 417 14.14 4.68 2.49
CA ILE A 417 13.63 6.04 2.37
C ILE A 417 12.57 6.03 1.28
N ASN A 418 11.36 6.49 1.59
CA ASN A 418 10.26 6.58 0.63
C ASN A 418 9.88 8.04 0.36
N ASP A 419 9.74 8.39 -0.91
CA ASP A 419 9.34 9.73 -1.33
C ASP A 419 7.85 9.98 -1.02
N PRO A 420 7.48 10.94 -0.15
CA PRO A 420 6.09 11.24 0.18
C PRO A 420 5.33 11.91 -0.98
N GLY A 421 6.02 12.38 -2.04
CA GLY A 421 5.41 12.88 -3.26
C GLY A 421 5.00 11.76 -4.25
N PRO A 422 3.97 11.95 -5.07
CA PRO A 422 3.40 10.90 -5.93
C PRO A 422 4.27 10.51 -7.13
N VAL A 423 5.48 11.09 -7.27
CA VAL A 423 6.39 10.87 -8.40
C VAL A 423 6.88 9.43 -8.41
N LYS A 424 6.71 8.74 -9.54
CA LYS A 424 7.21 7.36 -9.70
C LYS A 424 8.67 7.36 -10.14
N ARG A 425 9.45 6.47 -9.57
CA ARG A 425 10.89 6.33 -9.80
C ARG A 425 11.14 5.04 -10.55
N GLY A 426 12.05 5.06 -11.52
CA GLY A 426 12.30 3.87 -12.33
C GLY A 426 13.57 3.98 -13.15
N PRO A 427 13.93 2.92 -13.88
CA PRO A 427 15.21 2.87 -14.56
C PRO A 427 15.28 3.73 -15.83
N TYR A 428 14.17 4.26 -16.35
CA TYR A 428 14.10 4.89 -17.68
C TYR A 428 13.92 6.40 -17.62
N SER A 429 14.77 7.14 -18.34
CA SER A 429 14.62 8.58 -18.60
C SER A 429 13.70 8.90 -19.78
N ASP A 430 13.41 7.93 -20.64
CA ASP A 430 12.65 8.06 -21.88
C ASP A 430 11.27 7.35 -21.80
N ALA A 431 10.71 7.24 -20.59
CA ALA A 431 9.36 6.72 -20.41
C ALA A 431 8.31 7.73 -20.90
N GLU A 432 7.27 7.22 -21.56
CA GLU A 432 6.07 7.99 -21.92
C GLU A 432 4.96 7.56 -20.95
N ALA A 433 4.61 8.42 -19.99
CA ALA A 433 3.72 8.10 -18.88
C ALA A 433 2.65 9.18 -18.67
N SER A 434 1.48 8.76 -18.21
CA SER A 434 0.36 9.66 -17.83
C SER A 434 0.50 10.25 -16.43
N HIS A 435 1.58 9.91 -15.70
CA HIS A 435 1.89 10.41 -14.37
C HIS A 435 3.34 10.90 -14.33
N ALA A 436 3.65 11.74 -13.33
CA ALA A 436 5.02 12.21 -13.12
C ALA A 436 5.97 11.04 -12.84
N PHE A 437 7.17 11.10 -13.41
CA PHE A 437 8.21 10.12 -13.16
C PHE A 437 9.60 10.74 -13.17
N VAL A 438 10.57 10.02 -12.61
CA VAL A 438 11.99 10.38 -12.66
C VAL A 438 12.86 9.13 -12.85
N GLU A 439 13.88 9.25 -13.69
CA GLU A 439 14.91 8.21 -13.80
C GLU A 439 15.71 8.13 -12.50
N SER A 440 15.88 6.92 -11.98
CA SER A 440 16.46 6.67 -10.67
C SER A 440 17.48 5.51 -10.75
N PRO A 441 18.78 5.78 -10.55
CA PRO A 441 19.83 4.77 -10.64
C PRO A 441 19.69 3.59 -9.67
N ILE A 442 19.18 3.82 -8.44
CA ILE A 442 18.98 2.73 -7.46
C ILE A 442 18.03 1.64 -8.00
N HIS A 443 17.11 1.98 -8.91
CA HIS A 443 16.21 1.00 -9.54
C HIS A 443 16.92 0.05 -10.50
N ARG A 444 18.18 0.33 -10.88
CA ARG A 444 19.07 -0.57 -11.62
C ARG A 444 20.12 -1.24 -10.73
N SER A 445 20.18 -0.90 -9.43
CA SER A 445 21.18 -1.41 -8.48
C SER A 445 20.63 -2.50 -7.58
N ALA A 446 21.48 -3.48 -7.24
CA ALA A 446 21.17 -4.49 -6.23
C ALA A 446 20.87 -3.88 -4.84
N ASP A 447 21.31 -2.64 -4.60
CA ASP A 447 21.12 -1.90 -3.35
C ASP A 447 19.64 -1.72 -3.00
N LEU A 448 18.77 -1.55 -4.01
CA LEU A 448 17.32 -1.53 -3.83
C LEU A 448 16.83 -2.78 -3.09
N CYS A 449 17.33 -3.95 -3.49
CA CYS A 449 16.97 -5.23 -2.90
C CYS A 449 17.64 -5.44 -1.54
N GLY A 450 18.84 -4.89 -1.35
CA GLY A 450 19.60 -4.97 -0.10
C GLY A 450 18.82 -4.45 1.11
N THR A 451 18.01 -3.41 0.91
CA THR A 451 17.11 -2.82 1.90
C THR A 451 16.33 -3.86 2.72
N CYS A 452 15.79 -4.90 2.06
CA CYS A 452 15.04 -5.97 2.75
C CYS A 452 15.77 -7.32 2.77
N HIS A 453 16.79 -7.53 1.92
CA HIS A 453 17.47 -8.83 1.76
C HIS A 453 18.84 -8.92 2.44
N ASP A 454 19.11 -8.04 3.42
CA ASP A 454 20.14 -8.20 4.45
C ASP A 454 19.50 -7.92 5.81
N VAL A 455 19.36 -8.94 6.67
CA VAL A 455 18.53 -8.84 7.89
C VAL A 455 19.33 -9.29 9.10
N SER A 456 19.36 -8.45 10.14
CA SER A 456 20.07 -8.68 11.39
C SER A 456 19.19 -8.32 12.57
N ASN A 457 19.29 -9.11 13.63
CA ASN A 457 18.60 -8.85 14.88
C ASN A 457 19.36 -7.77 15.67
N PRO A 458 18.75 -6.58 15.90
CA PRO A 458 19.40 -5.45 16.55
C PRO A 458 19.52 -5.55 18.07
N VAL A 459 18.84 -6.52 18.69
CA VAL A 459 18.97 -6.74 20.14
C VAL A 459 20.38 -7.22 20.49
N PHE A 460 21.08 -7.85 19.55
CA PHE A 460 22.36 -8.51 19.78
C PHE A 460 23.53 -7.71 19.24
N VAL A 461 24.58 -7.59 20.06
CA VAL A 461 25.86 -6.97 19.70
C VAL A 461 26.94 -8.04 19.55
N LYS A 462 27.78 -7.89 18.54
CA LYS A 462 28.93 -8.73 18.28
C LYS A 462 30.02 -8.50 19.32
N ILE A 463 30.40 -9.54 20.04
CA ILE A 463 31.45 -9.49 21.07
C ILE A 463 32.77 -10.10 20.58
N SER A 464 32.69 -11.01 19.61
CA SER A 464 33.82 -11.78 19.07
C SER A 464 33.46 -12.31 17.68
N PRO A 465 34.41 -12.76 16.84
CA PRO A 465 34.09 -13.39 15.56
C PRO A 465 33.17 -14.62 15.74
N GLY A 466 31.88 -14.46 15.37
CA GLY A 466 30.87 -15.50 15.47
C GLY A 466 30.12 -15.54 16.80
N ASP A 467 30.50 -14.70 17.77
CA ASP A 467 29.85 -14.62 19.08
C ASP A 467 29.10 -13.29 19.23
N TYR A 468 27.86 -13.38 19.68
CA TYR A 468 26.96 -12.25 19.91
C TYR A 468 26.30 -12.37 21.28
N ALA A 469 26.02 -11.24 21.91
CA ALA A 469 25.30 -11.16 23.17
C ALA A 469 24.28 -10.01 23.10
N PRO A 470 23.13 -10.11 23.80
CA PRO A 470 22.18 -9.00 23.83
C PRO A 470 22.81 -7.75 24.46
N SER A 471 22.44 -6.57 23.97
CA SER A 471 22.68 -5.30 24.65
C SER A 471 21.86 -5.21 25.95
N ALA A 472 21.90 -4.06 26.63
CA ALA A 472 20.83 -3.75 27.57
C ALA A 472 19.50 -3.71 26.79
N PHE A 473 18.46 -4.27 27.40
CA PHE A 473 17.11 -4.16 26.87
C PHE A 473 16.55 -2.76 27.16
N ASP A 474 15.54 -2.33 26.39
CA ASP A 474 14.97 -0.98 26.46
C ASP A 474 15.98 0.10 26.01
N GLU A 475 16.86 -0.26 25.07
CA GLU A 475 17.82 0.64 24.45
C GLU A 475 17.98 0.32 22.95
N GLU A 476 18.22 1.35 22.14
CA GLU A 476 18.59 1.19 20.74
C GLU A 476 19.91 0.42 20.57
N HIS A 477 20.13 -0.21 19.41
CA HIS A 477 21.43 -0.81 19.13
C HIS A 477 22.54 0.27 19.14
N PRO A 478 23.67 0.07 19.85
CA PRO A 478 24.60 1.16 20.19
C PRO A 478 25.23 1.93 19.02
N ASP A 479 25.28 1.35 17.83
CA ASP A 479 25.90 1.96 16.65
C ASP A 479 25.07 1.83 15.37
N MET A 480 23.88 1.21 15.43
CA MET A 480 23.02 0.91 14.28
C MET A 480 23.70 0.20 13.09
N GLU A 481 24.87 -0.42 13.27
CA GLU A 481 25.60 -1.11 12.18
C GLU A 481 25.23 -2.59 12.12
N ILE A 482 24.62 -3.01 11.00
CA ILE A 482 24.13 -4.40 10.85
C ILE A 482 25.22 -5.48 10.99
N ARG A 483 26.49 -5.15 10.71
CA ARG A 483 27.60 -6.13 10.82
C ARG A 483 28.01 -6.38 12.27
N ASN A 484 27.58 -5.51 13.18
CA ASN A 484 27.70 -5.70 14.62
C ASN A 484 26.44 -6.33 15.22
N MET A 485 25.34 -6.40 14.47
CA MET A 485 24.11 -7.10 14.84
C MET A 485 24.17 -8.62 14.55
N LEU A 486 23.35 -9.43 15.22
CA LEU A 486 23.28 -10.88 14.98
C LEU A 486 22.69 -11.19 13.59
N PRO A 487 23.38 -11.95 12.71
CA PRO A 487 22.85 -12.30 11.40
C PRO A 487 21.60 -13.16 11.46
N VAL A 488 20.56 -12.76 10.71
CA VAL A 488 19.40 -13.60 10.40
C VAL A 488 19.47 -14.01 8.93
N GLU A 489 19.53 -13.04 8.03
CA GLU A 489 19.66 -13.26 6.58
C GLU A 489 20.84 -12.45 6.02
N ARG A 490 21.53 -13.02 5.02
CA ARG A 490 22.73 -12.41 4.42
C ARG A 490 22.72 -12.45 2.90
N THR A 491 21.56 -12.53 2.25
CA THR A 491 21.47 -12.73 0.79
C THR A 491 22.21 -11.63 0.02
N TYR A 492 21.95 -10.36 0.36
CA TYR A 492 22.64 -9.22 -0.25
C TYR A 492 24.14 -9.23 0.08
N SER A 493 24.50 -9.37 1.37
CA SER A 493 25.89 -9.52 1.80
C SER A 493 26.64 -10.67 1.10
N GLU A 494 25.99 -11.80 0.83
CA GLU A 494 26.55 -12.92 0.07
C GLU A 494 26.78 -12.55 -1.39
N TRP A 495 25.82 -11.88 -2.03
CA TRP A 495 25.95 -11.34 -3.38
C TRP A 495 27.13 -10.37 -3.49
N THR A 496 27.30 -9.41 -2.57
CA THR A 496 28.42 -8.45 -2.60
C THR A 496 29.80 -9.12 -2.57
N ARG A 497 29.87 -10.39 -2.13
CA ARG A 497 31.10 -11.20 -2.06
C ARG A 497 31.28 -12.15 -3.25
N SER A 498 30.42 -12.08 -4.25
CA SER A 498 30.45 -12.93 -5.44
C SER A 498 31.15 -12.28 -6.62
N GLU A 499 31.50 -13.09 -7.63
CA GLU A 499 32.01 -12.61 -8.91
C GLU A 499 30.96 -11.78 -9.69
N TYR A 500 29.67 -12.06 -9.49
CA TYR A 500 28.57 -11.32 -10.11
C TYR A 500 28.62 -9.84 -9.71
N ALA A 501 28.76 -9.55 -8.41
CA ALA A 501 28.87 -8.18 -7.92
C ALA A 501 30.20 -7.51 -8.31
N ALA A 502 31.29 -8.27 -8.36
CA ALA A 502 32.62 -7.71 -8.61
C ALA A 502 32.88 -7.35 -10.08
N SER A 503 32.45 -8.19 -11.01
CA SER A 503 32.75 -8.01 -12.45
C SER A 503 31.61 -8.41 -13.39
N GLY A 504 30.51 -8.96 -12.87
CA GLY A 504 29.49 -9.63 -13.67
C GLY A 504 29.96 -11.01 -14.17
N VAL A 505 28.99 -11.90 -14.40
CA VAL A 505 29.22 -13.27 -14.87
C VAL A 505 28.39 -13.52 -16.12
N TYR A 506 28.99 -14.15 -17.13
CA TYR A 506 28.26 -14.63 -18.30
C TYR A 506 27.35 -15.79 -17.92
N ALA A 507 26.06 -15.52 -17.80
CA ALA A 507 25.05 -16.45 -17.35
C ALA A 507 23.73 -16.24 -18.13
N PRO A 508 23.71 -16.57 -19.44
CA PRO A 508 22.58 -16.29 -20.34
C PRO A 508 21.28 -17.00 -19.93
N GLN A 509 21.36 -18.05 -19.09
CA GLN A 509 20.18 -18.72 -18.55
C GLN A 509 19.35 -17.85 -17.59
N PHE A 510 19.96 -16.77 -17.07
CA PHE A 510 19.36 -15.81 -16.15
C PHE A 510 19.15 -14.43 -16.78
N ALA A 511 20.03 -14.02 -17.70
CA ALA A 511 20.11 -12.66 -18.24
C ALA A 511 18.91 -12.18 -19.11
N GLY A 512 17.89 -13.01 -19.33
CA GLY A 512 16.75 -12.66 -20.17
C GLY A 512 17.16 -12.25 -21.59
N ASN A 513 16.72 -11.07 -22.03
CA ASN A 513 17.03 -10.50 -23.35
C ASN A 513 18.33 -9.68 -23.39
N LYS A 514 19.08 -9.60 -22.30
CA LYS A 514 20.29 -8.80 -22.25
C LYS A 514 21.33 -9.32 -23.25
N ALA A 515 21.74 -8.44 -24.17
CA ALA A 515 22.46 -8.84 -25.38
C ALA A 515 23.86 -9.44 -25.12
N ASP A 516 24.50 -9.09 -24.01
CA ASP A 516 25.81 -9.59 -23.63
C ASP A 516 25.75 -10.88 -22.78
N GLY A 517 24.57 -11.26 -22.29
CA GLY A 517 24.38 -12.39 -21.39
C GLY A 517 25.04 -12.23 -20.01
N ILE A 518 25.46 -11.02 -19.63
CA ILE A 518 26.17 -10.75 -18.37
C ILE A 518 25.19 -10.39 -17.25
N VAL A 519 25.26 -11.13 -16.16
CA VAL A 519 24.47 -10.91 -14.94
C VAL A 519 25.37 -10.32 -13.86
N SER A 520 24.95 -9.21 -13.27
CA SER A 520 25.73 -8.45 -12.29
C SER A 520 24.90 -8.03 -11.08
N THR A 521 23.63 -7.69 -11.27
CA THR A 521 22.73 -7.23 -10.19
C THR A 521 21.68 -8.27 -9.84
N CYS A 522 20.96 -8.05 -8.73
CA CYS A 522 19.80 -8.86 -8.37
C CYS A 522 18.76 -8.86 -9.50
N GLN A 523 18.50 -7.69 -10.08
CA GLN A 523 17.52 -7.46 -11.15
C GLN A 523 17.86 -8.21 -12.44
N ASP A 524 19.14 -8.30 -12.82
CA ASP A 524 19.56 -9.02 -14.03
C ASP A 524 19.06 -10.49 -14.04
N CYS A 525 18.85 -11.08 -12.86
CA CYS A 525 18.37 -12.44 -12.70
C CYS A 525 16.89 -12.54 -12.26
N HIS A 526 16.47 -11.72 -11.31
CA HIS A 526 15.13 -11.78 -10.68
C HIS A 526 14.11 -10.82 -11.29
N MET A 527 14.55 -9.92 -12.16
CA MET A 527 13.73 -9.01 -12.95
C MET A 527 14.24 -8.92 -14.39
N ARG A 528 14.70 -10.06 -14.92
CA ARG A 528 15.39 -10.17 -16.21
C ARG A 528 14.66 -9.43 -17.35
N ASP A 529 15.45 -8.88 -18.26
CA ASP A 529 14.96 -8.17 -19.44
C ASP A 529 14.03 -9.06 -20.29
N THR A 530 12.90 -8.51 -20.69
CA THR A 530 11.94 -9.10 -21.64
C THR A 530 11.49 -8.07 -22.68
N TYR A 531 11.01 -8.58 -23.82
CA TYR A 531 10.45 -7.73 -24.86
C TYR A 531 8.97 -7.51 -24.56
N ALA A 532 8.60 -6.31 -24.14
CA ALA A 532 7.23 -5.98 -23.78
C ALA A 532 7.01 -4.46 -23.69
N LYS A 533 5.74 -4.07 -23.54
CA LYS A 533 5.35 -2.71 -23.14
C LYS A 533 5.24 -2.63 -21.64
N GLY A 534 5.61 -1.48 -21.08
CA GLY A 534 5.44 -1.23 -19.65
C GLY A 534 4.00 -0.97 -19.22
N ALA A 535 3.13 -0.55 -20.14
CA ALA A 535 1.72 -0.24 -19.90
C ALA A 535 0.88 -0.32 -21.20
N ASN A 536 -0.43 -0.48 -21.05
CA ASN A 536 -1.42 -0.52 -22.12
C ASN A 536 -2.11 0.84 -22.32
N VAL A 537 -1.32 1.89 -22.46
CA VAL A 537 -1.82 3.23 -22.83
C VAL A 537 -1.18 3.71 -24.14
N THR A 538 -1.89 4.60 -24.83
CA THR A 538 -1.43 5.12 -26.12
C THR A 538 -0.14 5.92 -25.93
N GLY A 539 0.89 5.64 -26.75
CA GLY A 539 2.18 6.31 -26.68
C GLY A 539 3.28 5.53 -25.95
N VAL A 540 2.94 4.47 -25.22
CA VAL A 540 3.94 3.64 -24.53
C VAL A 540 4.81 2.88 -25.51
N ASN A 541 6.12 3.00 -25.32
CA ASN A 541 7.15 2.34 -26.13
C ASN A 541 7.18 0.83 -25.90
N ASP A 542 7.34 0.07 -26.98
CA ASP A 542 7.83 -1.31 -26.90
C ASP A 542 9.30 -1.29 -26.48
N ARG A 543 9.67 -2.13 -25.50
CA ARG A 543 11.02 -2.21 -24.94
C ARG A 543 11.56 -3.62 -25.12
N ALA A 544 12.83 -3.74 -25.45
CA ALA A 544 13.54 -5.02 -25.45
C ALA A 544 14.09 -5.39 -24.06
N ASP A 545 14.13 -4.39 -23.17
CA ASP A 545 14.77 -4.38 -21.86
C ASP A 545 13.77 -4.19 -20.71
N LEU A 546 12.45 -4.41 -20.93
CA LEU A 546 11.49 -4.28 -19.83
C LEU A 546 11.80 -5.30 -18.74
N ALA A 547 11.90 -4.85 -17.50
CA ALA A 547 12.10 -5.73 -16.36
C ALA A 547 10.82 -6.53 -16.08
N ILE A 548 10.90 -7.86 -16.13
CA ILE A 548 9.75 -8.70 -15.75
C ILE A 548 9.55 -8.66 -14.23
N HIS A 549 8.35 -8.33 -13.77
CA HIS A 549 8.05 -8.23 -12.34
C HIS A 549 7.66 -9.57 -11.72
N ASP A 550 8.28 -10.67 -12.15
CA ASP A 550 8.00 -11.98 -11.55
C ASP A 550 8.67 -12.16 -10.18
N LEU A 551 9.78 -11.45 -9.92
CA LEU A 551 10.47 -11.31 -8.63
C LEU A 551 10.69 -12.66 -7.94
N THR A 552 10.96 -13.67 -8.76
CA THR A 552 10.74 -15.06 -8.35
C THR A 552 11.93 -15.60 -7.56
N GLY A 553 11.67 -16.11 -6.36
CA GLY A 553 12.60 -16.89 -5.55
C GLY A 553 12.37 -18.40 -5.65
N GLY A 554 12.74 -19.14 -4.59
CA GLY A 554 12.60 -20.60 -4.55
C GLY A 554 11.35 -21.13 -3.84
N ASN A 555 10.32 -20.31 -3.60
CA ASN A 555 9.15 -20.74 -2.81
C ASN A 555 8.04 -21.31 -3.71
N THR A 556 7.82 -22.62 -3.65
CA THR A 556 6.71 -23.30 -4.35
C THR A 556 5.61 -23.82 -3.41
N PHE A 557 5.81 -23.66 -2.09
CA PHE A 557 4.92 -24.23 -1.08
C PHE A 557 3.90 -23.18 -0.64
N VAL A 558 4.36 -22.01 -0.20
CA VAL A 558 3.49 -20.97 0.35
C VAL A 558 2.43 -20.51 -0.66
N PRO A 559 2.73 -20.26 -1.95
CA PRO A 559 1.69 -19.88 -2.90
C PRO A 559 0.54 -20.92 -3.01
N LYS A 560 0.79 -22.20 -2.72
CA LYS A 560 -0.26 -23.25 -2.71
C LYS A 560 -1.16 -23.19 -1.49
N THR A 561 -0.71 -22.55 -0.41
CA THR A 561 -1.48 -22.44 0.82
C THR A 561 -2.29 -21.14 0.85
N ILE A 562 -1.80 -20.07 0.23
CA ILE A 562 -2.42 -18.74 0.28
C ILE A 562 -3.89 -18.76 -0.15
N SER A 563 -4.22 -19.41 -1.26
CA SER A 563 -5.61 -19.48 -1.75
C SER A 563 -6.58 -20.14 -0.78
N ALA A 564 -6.09 -20.99 0.13
CA ALA A 564 -6.91 -21.60 1.17
C ALA A 564 -7.22 -20.63 2.34
N PHE A 565 -6.34 -19.67 2.61
CA PHE A 565 -6.52 -18.68 3.69
C PHE A 565 -7.15 -17.37 3.19
N PHE A 566 -6.90 -16.99 1.94
CA PHE A 566 -7.33 -15.73 1.34
C PHE A 566 -8.05 -15.91 -0.01
N PRO A 567 -9.09 -16.79 -0.10
CA PRO A 567 -9.71 -17.16 -1.39
C PRO A 567 -10.35 -15.98 -2.13
N ASP A 568 -10.78 -14.93 -1.42
CA ASP A 568 -11.44 -13.76 -2.00
C ASP A 568 -10.47 -12.61 -2.34
N GLU A 569 -9.18 -12.76 -2.02
CA GLU A 569 -8.17 -11.72 -2.23
C GLU A 569 -7.06 -12.11 -3.23
N VAL A 570 -7.07 -13.34 -3.77
CA VAL A 570 -6.01 -13.82 -4.65
C VAL A 570 -6.56 -14.55 -5.87
N ASP A 571 -5.79 -14.51 -6.96
CA ASP A 571 -6.05 -15.31 -8.15
C ASP A 571 -5.20 -16.59 -8.12
N GLU A 572 -5.84 -17.75 -8.13
CA GLU A 572 -5.16 -19.05 -8.07
C GLU A 572 -4.34 -19.33 -9.33
N ALA A 573 -4.72 -18.83 -10.51
CA ALA A 573 -3.94 -18.99 -11.74
C ALA A 573 -2.62 -18.21 -11.65
N GLN A 574 -2.66 -16.96 -11.16
CA GLN A 574 -1.46 -16.15 -10.94
C GLN A 574 -0.47 -16.82 -9.96
N LEU A 575 -0.98 -17.36 -8.85
CA LEU A 575 -0.18 -18.11 -7.88
C LEU A 575 0.43 -19.39 -8.50
N ASN A 576 -0.33 -20.11 -9.32
CA ASN A 576 0.16 -21.30 -10.02
C ASN A 576 1.26 -20.96 -11.03
N ASP A 577 1.13 -19.87 -11.77
CA ASP A 577 2.16 -19.42 -12.69
C ASP A 577 3.43 -18.99 -11.95
N ALA A 578 3.30 -18.32 -10.79
CA ALA A 578 4.44 -18.01 -9.92
C ALA A 578 5.15 -19.28 -9.43
N ILE A 579 4.41 -20.34 -9.08
CA ILE A 579 5.00 -21.64 -8.72
C ILE A 579 5.80 -22.24 -9.89
N LEU A 580 5.30 -22.12 -11.12
CA LEU A 580 6.01 -22.62 -12.31
C LEU A 580 7.31 -21.84 -12.54
N ARG A 581 7.27 -20.50 -12.41
CA ARG A 581 8.46 -19.65 -12.47
C ARG A 581 9.47 -20.03 -11.38
N ALA A 582 9.02 -20.22 -10.13
CA ALA A 582 9.88 -20.59 -9.01
C ALA A 582 10.57 -21.94 -9.24
N ARG A 583 9.84 -22.92 -9.79
CA ARG A 583 10.41 -24.22 -10.16
C ARG A 583 11.45 -24.08 -11.28
N SER A 584 11.16 -23.25 -12.30
CA SER A 584 12.13 -22.99 -13.37
C SER A 584 13.41 -22.36 -12.82
N MET A 585 13.29 -21.40 -11.90
CA MET A 585 14.43 -20.74 -11.27
C MET A 585 15.27 -21.72 -10.44
N LEU A 586 14.62 -22.58 -9.63
CA LEU A 586 15.30 -23.63 -8.86
C LEU A 586 16.04 -24.65 -9.75
N GLN A 587 15.48 -25.00 -10.91
CA GLN A 587 16.13 -25.92 -11.86
C GLN A 587 17.39 -25.33 -12.51
N LYS A 588 17.51 -24.00 -12.56
CA LYS A 588 18.69 -23.30 -13.07
C LYS A 588 19.74 -23.01 -11.99
N ALA A 589 19.34 -22.99 -10.72
CA ALA A 589 20.16 -22.52 -9.60
C ALA A 589 21.39 -23.39 -9.30
N ALA A 590 21.38 -24.68 -9.66
CA ALA A 590 22.53 -25.56 -9.54
C ALA A 590 22.67 -26.50 -10.72
N SER A 591 23.90 -26.80 -11.10
CA SER A 591 24.23 -27.91 -12.00
C SER A 591 24.82 -29.07 -11.19
N LEU A 592 24.41 -30.29 -11.55
CA LEU A 592 24.91 -31.53 -10.94
C LEU A 592 25.63 -32.37 -11.98
N GLU A 593 26.83 -32.82 -11.64
CA GLU A 593 27.61 -33.78 -12.41
C GLU A 593 27.89 -35.02 -11.56
N VAL A 594 27.53 -36.19 -12.09
CA VAL A 594 27.81 -37.49 -11.46
C VAL A 594 28.95 -38.16 -12.21
N ILE A 595 30.05 -38.41 -11.49
CA ILE A 595 31.29 -38.95 -12.02
C ILE A 595 31.44 -40.38 -11.49
N PRO A 596 31.31 -41.41 -12.34
CA PRO A 596 31.55 -42.79 -11.92
C PRO A 596 33.02 -42.99 -11.52
N GLU A 597 33.24 -43.71 -10.43
CA GLU A 597 34.57 -44.12 -9.97
C GLU A 597 34.68 -45.65 -9.92
N ASP A 598 35.92 -46.17 -9.76
CA ASP A 598 36.17 -47.61 -9.59
C ASP A 598 35.38 -48.19 -8.39
N PHE A 599 35.15 -47.37 -7.36
CA PHE A 599 34.39 -47.72 -6.16
C PHE A 599 33.42 -46.59 -5.77
N GLY A 600 32.33 -46.44 -6.53
CA GLY A 600 31.23 -45.53 -6.19
C GLY A 600 31.04 -44.42 -7.21
N ILE A 601 30.61 -43.26 -6.72
CA ILE A 601 30.42 -42.04 -7.52
C ILE A 601 30.96 -40.83 -6.78
N SER A 602 31.52 -39.89 -7.52
CA SER A 602 31.73 -38.52 -7.08
C SER A 602 30.60 -37.64 -7.63
N ILE A 603 30.10 -36.72 -6.82
CA ILE A 603 29.07 -35.76 -7.23
C ILE A 603 29.66 -34.35 -7.11
N LYS A 604 29.69 -33.62 -8.22
CA LYS A 604 29.99 -32.19 -8.24
C LYS A 604 28.68 -31.42 -8.30
N VAL A 605 28.49 -30.51 -7.35
CA VAL A 605 27.40 -29.55 -7.35
C VAL A 605 27.99 -28.17 -7.61
N THR A 606 27.59 -27.52 -8.69
CA THR A 606 27.97 -26.13 -8.97
C THR A 606 26.80 -25.25 -8.54
N ASN A 607 27.08 -24.26 -7.69
CA ASN A 607 26.13 -23.19 -7.41
C ASN A 607 26.19 -22.19 -8.58
N GLU A 608 25.08 -22.04 -9.30
CA GLU A 608 24.95 -21.11 -10.44
C GLU A 608 24.36 -19.76 -10.02
N THR A 609 24.16 -19.55 -8.71
CA THR A 609 23.62 -18.30 -8.16
C THR A 609 24.73 -17.39 -7.66
N ALA A 610 24.42 -16.10 -7.55
CA ALA A 610 25.34 -15.07 -7.07
C ALA A 610 25.45 -15.00 -5.53
N HIS A 611 24.65 -15.75 -4.79
CA HIS A 611 24.64 -15.82 -3.32
C HIS A 611 24.82 -17.28 -2.88
N LYS A 612 24.69 -17.60 -1.58
CA LYS A 612 24.71 -19.01 -1.18
C LYS A 612 23.50 -19.76 -1.73
N LEU A 613 23.63 -21.07 -1.83
CA LEU A 613 22.54 -21.97 -2.23
C LEU A 613 22.32 -23.05 -1.17
N PRO A 614 21.25 -22.96 -0.36
CA PRO A 614 20.24 -21.89 -0.33
C PRO A 614 20.73 -20.62 0.40
N SER A 615 20.05 -19.50 0.16
CA SER A 615 20.18 -18.24 0.91
C SER A 615 18.82 -17.79 1.48
N GLY A 616 18.78 -16.66 2.19
CA GLY A 616 17.60 -16.11 2.87
C GLY A 616 17.21 -16.89 4.14
N TYR A 617 15.90 -17.06 4.35
CA TYR A 617 15.27 -17.67 5.52
C TYR A 617 16.03 -18.90 6.12
N PRO A 618 16.72 -18.75 7.26
CA PRO A 618 17.64 -19.76 7.79
C PRO A 618 16.94 -20.98 8.40
N GLU A 619 15.72 -20.83 8.91
CA GLU A 619 15.03 -21.90 9.64
C GLU A 619 14.32 -22.90 8.72
N GLY A 620 13.94 -22.49 7.50
CA GLY A 620 13.16 -23.31 6.58
C GLY A 620 13.88 -23.79 5.32
N ARG A 621 15.05 -23.24 4.99
CA ARG A 621 15.74 -23.55 3.72
C ARG A 621 16.79 -24.63 3.92
N ARG A 622 16.64 -25.78 3.25
CA ARG A 622 17.63 -26.85 3.24
C ARG A 622 17.77 -27.47 1.86
N ILE A 623 19.00 -27.83 1.49
CA ILE A 623 19.32 -28.60 0.30
C ILE A 623 20.16 -29.80 0.73
N TRP A 624 19.87 -30.96 0.14
CA TRP A 624 20.64 -32.19 0.35
C TRP A 624 20.66 -33.01 -0.94
N LEU A 625 21.60 -33.95 -1.02
CA LEU A 625 21.67 -34.92 -2.11
C LEU A 625 20.93 -36.20 -1.70
N ASN A 626 20.05 -36.70 -2.56
CA ASN A 626 19.48 -38.04 -2.46
C ASN A 626 20.06 -38.91 -3.57
N VAL A 627 20.83 -39.93 -3.19
CA VAL A 627 21.55 -40.80 -4.12
C VAL A 627 20.92 -42.18 -4.09
N LYS A 628 20.40 -42.66 -5.22
CA LYS A 628 19.77 -43.98 -5.35
C LYS A 628 20.56 -44.86 -6.33
N ALA A 629 21.00 -46.02 -5.87
CA ALA A 629 21.44 -47.10 -6.76
C ALA A 629 20.26 -48.02 -7.05
N LEU A 630 20.00 -48.24 -8.33
CA LEU A 630 18.90 -49.09 -8.82
C LEU A 630 19.47 -50.36 -9.45
N ASP A 631 18.80 -51.50 -9.27
CA ASP A 631 19.10 -52.72 -10.01
C ASP A 631 18.59 -52.64 -11.47
N VAL A 632 18.80 -53.71 -12.24
CA VAL A 632 18.38 -53.80 -13.65
C VAL A 632 16.85 -53.74 -13.85
N ASN A 633 16.06 -53.96 -12.79
CA ASN A 633 14.61 -53.88 -12.81
C ASN A 633 14.09 -52.53 -12.29
N GLY A 634 14.99 -51.61 -11.93
CA GLY A 634 14.66 -50.30 -11.35
C GLY A 634 14.37 -50.34 -9.84
N GLN A 635 14.68 -51.44 -9.15
CA GLN A 635 14.50 -51.54 -7.71
C GLN A 635 15.67 -50.87 -6.97
N VAL A 636 15.36 -50.03 -5.97
CA VAL A 636 16.38 -49.41 -5.11
C VAL A 636 17.11 -50.49 -4.31
N ILE A 637 18.43 -50.57 -4.46
CA ILE A 637 19.32 -51.47 -3.70
C ILE A 637 20.20 -50.73 -2.70
N TYR A 638 20.34 -49.41 -2.88
CA TYR A 638 21.02 -48.52 -1.97
C TYR A 638 20.41 -47.12 -2.12
N GLU A 639 20.23 -46.43 -1.01
CA GLU A 639 19.79 -45.04 -0.97
C GLU A 639 20.58 -44.31 0.10
N SER A 640 21.11 -43.13 -0.24
CA SER A 640 21.73 -42.21 0.70
C SER A 640 20.97 -40.88 0.70
N GLY A 641 20.86 -40.25 1.87
CA GLY A 641 20.12 -39.00 2.06
C GLY A 641 18.63 -39.15 1.76
N GLN A 642 18.04 -40.29 2.13
CA GLN A 642 16.61 -40.54 2.00
C GLN A 642 15.81 -39.55 2.85
N TYR A 643 14.72 -39.02 2.28
CA TYR A 643 13.75 -38.19 3.00
C TYR A 643 12.42 -38.95 3.13
N ASP A 644 11.98 -39.17 4.37
CA ASP A 644 10.64 -39.68 4.66
C ASP A 644 9.65 -38.51 4.69
N TYR A 645 8.76 -38.46 3.69
CA TYR A 645 7.77 -37.40 3.57
C TYR A 645 6.63 -37.50 4.60
N ASN A 646 6.39 -38.66 5.19
CA ASN A 646 5.35 -38.84 6.21
C ASN A 646 5.84 -38.39 7.58
N GLU A 647 7.10 -38.71 7.91
CA GLU A 647 7.72 -38.34 9.19
C GLU A 647 8.46 -36.99 9.14
N ALA A 648 8.59 -36.40 7.95
CA ALA A 648 9.43 -35.24 7.68
C ALA A 648 10.89 -35.43 8.14
N LEU A 649 11.41 -36.66 7.99
CA LEU A 649 12.71 -37.07 8.50
C LEU A 649 13.73 -37.21 7.37
N LEU A 650 14.81 -36.42 7.42
CA LEU A 650 16.00 -36.65 6.61
C LEU A 650 16.90 -37.69 7.29
N LEU A 651 16.96 -38.89 6.72
CA LEU A 651 17.85 -39.96 7.17
C LEU A 651 19.30 -39.57 6.88
N LYS A 652 20.13 -39.59 7.94
CA LYS A 652 21.56 -39.30 7.87
C LYS A 652 22.33 -40.60 7.77
N ASP A 653 23.05 -40.79 6.68
CA ASP A 653 24.03 -41.85 6.57
C ASP A 653 25.32 -41.46 7.31
N SER A 654 26.08 -42.44 7.80
CA SER A 654 27.45 -42.19 8.22
C SER A 654 28.27 -41.82 6.99
N GLN A 655 28.60 -40.54 6.85
CA GLN A 655 29.52 -40.03 5.83
C GLN A 655 30.97 -40.28 6.24
#